data_AF-A0A971SJ63-F1
#
_entry.id   AF-A0A971SJ63-F1
#
_cell.length_a   1.000
_cell.length_b   1.000
_cell.length_c   1.000
_cell.angle_alpha   90.00
_cell.angle_beta   90.00
_cell.angle_gamma   90.00
#
_symmetry.space_group_name_H-M   'P 1'
#
loop_
_entity.id
_entity.type
_entity.pdbx_description
1 polymer ?
#
loop_
_entity_poly.entity_id
_entity_poly.type
_entity_poly.pdbx_seq_one_letter_code
_entity_poly.pdbx_strand_id
1 'polypeptide(L)'
;MPLVRNFVLTGSSGRRAALLAPDIGICAACAAEIAEPKNRRYRYAFTNCKDCGPRFTLVRPLSDDCSAPRRAQFRQCPHCRQEYEDPEDRRFQAEPNACPFCGPNLYYYRAGERPEGDPYALFDKDIKEGKIVAVKGIGGYHLVCDAQNGEAVARLRKNKVREDKPFAVMMRDLGTVQRFCHLDVVEESLLSSARKPIVLLKKRENCPIAEETAPRNGRLGVMLPYTPLHLILMRNYDVLVMTSANTSDRPMIFDDREALDSLWAIADAVLTHDRPIFRRMDDSVSLVVAGKARMLRRSRGYVPEPIKLSGNSRVLLALGAQQKNTFCLVKGEEAFLSGHIGDLDDLETEEFYAAEIDAYLRLFNTQPEMIVCDRHPDYVSTRYAQRFKDQLPIYQIQHHHAHFASVLAEHELENNVIGLVFDGTGYGEDGTIWGGEALWGGISESRRIGHLLPAPLFGGAVAIREPWRMALAMLRISCGEGAALDYFEEYGDQAKLLLRAGERGLNSPLTSSAGRLFDAAAALAGIRAHTTFEGQAAIELEQVIDDSAAGSYGLDVVWQSDRMIFDWRQLICDLVRDVRRGYSRGEIAVKFHRAIVQLLVDAALLAKQQYGSSKLALSGGVFQNAYLLHHGLSKLERCGFKVYTNERVPTNDGGISYGQAAVGARLAEAEMG
;
A
#
# COMPACT_ATOMS: atom_id res chain seq x y z
N MET A 1 -9.66 -44.26 -44.83
CA MET A 1 -9.40 -44.24 -43.38
C MET A 1 -8.08 -43.52 -43.12
N PRO A 2 -8.07 -42.25 -42.70
CA PRO A 2 -6.89 -41.66 -42.09
C PRO A 2 -6.99 -41.72 -40.56
N LEU A 3 -5.87 -42.10 -39.96
CA LEU A 3 -5.64 -42.25 -38.53
C LEU A 3 -5.88 -40.93 -37.77
N VAL A 4 -6.83 -40.94 -36.85
CA VAL A 4 -6.92 -39.92 -35.79
C VAL A 4 -5.81 -40.22 -34.80
N ARG A 5 -4.70 -39.49 -34.88
CA ARG A 5 -3.68 -39.47 -33.82
C ARG A 5 -4.29 -38.79 -32.60
N ASN A 6 -4.56 -39.57 -31.55
CA ASN A 6 -4.95 -39.04 -30.24
C ASN A 6 -3.81 -38.15 -29.71
N PHE A 7 -4.01 -36.84 -29.73
CA PHE A 7 -3.13 -35.89 -29.06
C PHE A 7 -3.62 -35.76 -27.61
N VAL A 8 -2.93 -36.42 -26.69
CA VAL A 8 -3.16 -36.29 -25.25
C VAL A 8 -2.00 -35.46 -24.72
N LEU A 9 -2.29 -34.33 -24.08
CA LEU A 9 -1.30 -33.60 -23.30
C LEU A 9 -0.90 -34.47 -22.11
N THR A 10 0.22 -35.17 -22.21
CA THR A 10 0.85 -35.82 -21.06
C THR A 10 1.47 -34.74 -20.19
N GLY A 11 1.22 -34.79 -18.88
CA GLY A 11 1.77 -33.83 -17.92
C GLY A 11 3.28 -33.73 -18.06
N SER A 12 3.79 -32.52 -18.26
CA SER A 12 5.23 -32.28 -18.39
C SER A 12 5.93 -32.61 -17.08
N SER A 13 6.70 -33.69 -17.06
CA SER A 13 7.65 -34.04 -15.99
C SER A 13 8.95 -33.21 -16.06
N GLY A 14 8.84 -31.92 -16.41
CA GLY A 14 9.94 -30.97 -16.49
C GLY A 14 9.85 -29.93 -15.39
N ARG A 15 10.91 -29.78 -14.58
CA ARG A 15 11.09 -28.79 -13.49
C ARG A 15 11.14 -27.34 -13.99
N ARG A 16 10.15 -26.87 -14.75
CA ARG A 16 9.80 -25.45 -14.76
C ARG A 16 8.78 -25.27 -13.66
N ALA A 17 9.11 -24.50 -12.62
CA ALA A 17 8.12 -24.07 -11.65
C ALA A 17 7.02 -23.35 -12.44
N ALA A 18 5.84 -23.96 -12.57
CA ALA A 18 4.71 -23.29 -13.18
C ALA A 18 4.43 -22.04 -12.33
N LEU A 19 4.57 -20.86 -12.93
CA LEU A 19 4.31 -19.60 -12.25
C LEU A 19 2.87 -19.61 -11.74
N LEU A 20 2.71 -19.41 -10.44
CA LEU A 20 1.41 -19.38 -9.79
C LEU A 20 0.70 -18.10 -10.20
N ALA A 21 -0.51 -18.24 -10.74
CA ALA A 21 -1.32 -17.10 -11.13
C ALA A 21 -1.84 -16.34 -9.87
N PRO A 22 -1.92 -15.00 -9.91
CA PRO A 22 -2.57 -14.22 -8.87
C PRO A 22 -4.09 -14.46 -8.86
N ASP A 23 -4.78 -14.02 -7.81
CA ASP A 23 -6.24 -14.03 -7.76
C ASP A 23 -6.83 -13.01 -8.74
N ILE A 24 -7.72 -13.46 -9.63
CA ILE A 24 -8.28 -12.63 -10.68
C ILE A 24 -9.79 -12.45 -10.49
N GLY A 25 -10.27 -11.23 -10.73
CA GLY A 25 -11.69 -10.89 -10.69
C GLY A 25 -12.51 -11.67 -11.70
N ILE A 26 -13.79 -11.87 -11.41
CA ILE A 26 -14.73 -12.61 -12.27
C ILE A 26 -14.75 -12.06 -13.71
N CYS A 27 -14.68 -12.96 -14.70
CA CYS A 27 -14.76 -12.58 -16.12
C CYS A 27 -16.21 -12.33 -16.56
N ALA A 28 -16.38 -11.57 -17.66
CA ALA A 28 -17.70 -11.17 -18.17
C ALA A 28 -18.63 -12.36 -18.46
N ALA A 29 -18.10 -13.46 -18.99
CA ALA A 29 -18.91 -14.64 -19.29
C ALA A 29 -19.38 -15.38 -18.03
N CYS A 30 -18.55 -15.52 -16.99
CA CYS A 30 -19.00 -16.05 -15.70
C CYS A 30 -20.01 -15.12 -15.03
N ALA A 31 -19.86 -13.80 -15.19
CA ALA A 31 -20.83 -12.80 -14.70
C ALA A 31 -22.20 -12.94 -15.41
N ALA A 32 -22.20 -13.21 -16.73
CA ALA A 32 -23.42 -13.46 -17.48
C ALA A 32 -24.15 -14.74 -17.00
N GLU A 33 -23.40 -15.82 -16.74
CA GLU A 33 -23.98 -17.09 -16.25
C GLU A 33 -24.72 -16.94 -14.91
N ILE A 34 -24.18 -16.17 -13.96
CA ILE A 34 -24.85 -15.97 -12.66
C ILE A 34 -26.03 -15.00 -12.74
N ALA A 35 -26.16 -14.27 -13.84
CA ALA A 35 -27.26 -13.37 -14.13
C ALA A 35 -28.41 -14.05 -14.88
N GLU A 36 -28.14 -15.11 -15.64
CA GLU A 36 -29.12 -15.84 -16.46
C GLU A 36 -29.95 -16.83 -15.62
N PRO A 37 -31.28 -16.63 -15.44
CA PRO A 37 -32.14 -17.49 -14.62
C PRO A 37 -32.18 -18.96 -15.04
N LYS A 38 -31.99 -19.27 -16.34
CA LYS A 38 -31.99 -20.64 -16.83
C LYS A 38 -30.64 -21.35 -16.66
N ASN A 39 -29.59 -20.62 -16.29
CA ASN A 39 -28.27 -21.21 -16.12
C ASN A 39 -28.20 -22.00 -14.80
N ARG A 40 -27.53 -23.16 -14.83
CA ARG A 40 -27.31 -24.00 -13.63
C ARG A 40 -26.53 -23.30 -12.51
N ARG A 41 -25.81 -22.22 -12.83
CA ARG A 41 -25.06 -21.38 -11.89
C ARG A 41 -25.75 -20.04 -11.62
N TYR A 42 -27.04 -19.89 -11.95
CA TYR A 42 -27.81 -18.69 -11.62
C TYR A 42 -27.68 -18.36 -10.13
N ARG A 43 -27.28 -17.11 -9.82
CA ARG A 43 -27.03 -16.62 -8.44
C ARG A 43 -26.05 -17.47 -7.61
N TYR A 44 -25.11 -18.17 -8.26
CA TYR A 44 -24.08 -18.96 -7.57
C TYR A 44 -22.84 -18.11 -7.22
N ALA A 45 -22.56 -17.95 -5.92
CA ALA A 45 -21.52 -17.06 -5.39
C ALA A 45 -20.06 -17.49 -5.67
N PHE A 46 -19.84 -18.71 -6.17
CA PHE A 46 -18.49 -19.28 -6.31
C PHE A 46 -18.13 -19.65 -7.75
N THR A 47 -18.92 -19.22 -8.74
CA THR A 47 -18.60 -19.49 -10.15
C THR A 47 -17.21 -18.97 -10.52
N ASN A 48 -16.50 -19.74 -11.32
CA ASN A 48 -15.24 -19.36 -11.92
C ASN A 48 -15.01 -20.18 -13.21
N CYS A 49 -13.94 -19.86 -13.92
CA CYS A 49 -13.43 -20.60 -15.07
C CYS A 49 -11.89 -20.51 -15.08
N LYS A 50 -11.23 -21.05 -16.10
CA LYS A 50 -9.76 -21.01 -16.21
C LYS A 50 -9.19 -19.57 -16.21
N ASP A 51 -9.96 -18.60 -16.70
CA ASP A 51 -9.54 -17.20 -16.86
C ASP A 51 -9.82 -16.30 -15.63
N CYS A 52 -10.52 -16.79 -14.61
CA CYS A 52 -10.91 -15.95 -13.47
C CYS A 52 -11.09 -16.69 -12.14
N GLY A 53 -11.26 -15.92 -11.08
CA GLY A 53 -11.53 -16.41 -9.74
C GLY A 53 -10.27 -16.56 -8.87
N PRO A 54 -10.43 -17.10 -7.66
CA PRO A 54 -9.34 -17.25 -6.73
C PRO A 54 -8.31 -18.28 -7.22
N ARG A 55 -7.04 -18.04 -6.89
CA ARG A 55 -5.87 -18.84 -7.24
C ARG A 55 -4.96 -18.90 -6.02
N PHE A 56 -4.13 -17.88 -5.81
CA PHE A 56 -3.11 -17.85 -4.77
C PHE A 56 -3.67 -18.05 -3.37
N THR A 57 -4.83 -17.45 -3.05
CA THR A 57 -5.45 -17.62 -1.71
C THR A 57 -6.00 -19.02 -1.45
N LEU A 58 -6.16 -19.85 -2.47
CA LEU A 58 -6.57 -21.26 -2.35
C LEU A 58 -5.39 -22.23 -2.32
N VAL A 59 -4.17 -21.76 -2.55
CA VAL A 59 -2.99 -22.63 -2.54
C VAL A 59 -2.69 -23.02 -1.11
N ARG A 60 -2.94 -24.29 -0.77
CA ARG A 60 -2.56 -24.87 0.52
C ARG A 60 -1.05 -24.77 0.74
N PRO A 61 -0.59 -24.51 1.97
CA PRO A 61 0.79 -24.77 2.35
C PRO A 61 1.11 -26.24 2.02
N LEU A 62 2.26 -26.48 1.40
CA LEU A 62 2.76 -27.85 1.24
C LEU A 62 3.02 -28.39 2.65
N SER A 63 2.32 -29.45 3.05
CA SER A 63 2.64 -30.19 4.28
C SER A 63 3.91 -31.01 4.05
N ASP A 64 4.70 -31.24 5.11
CA ASP A 64 5.92 -32.06 5.07
C ASP A 64 5.65 -33.49 4.57
N ASP A 65 4.41 -33.96 4.69
CA ASP A 65 3.96 -35.23 4.14
C ASP A 65 3.51 -35.08 2.67
N CYS A 66 4.47 -35.24 1.75
CA CYS A 66 4.25 -35.27 0.29
C CYS A 66 3.42 -36.48 -0.21
N SER A 67 2.98 -37.39 0.68
CA SER A 67 2.30 -38.63 0.30
C SER A 67 0.77 -38.53 0.25
N ALA A 68 0.16 -37.50 0.86
CA ALA A 68 -1.28 -37.32 0.82
C ALA A 68 -1.72 -36.67 -0.51
N PRO A 69 -2.59 -37.30 -1.32
CA PRO A 69 -3.12 -36.66 -2.51
C PRO A 69 -3.82 -35.36 -2.13
N ARG A 70 -3.52 -34.26 -2.85
CA ARG A 70 -4.22 -32.97 -2.72
C ARG A 70 -5.69 -33.16 -3.13
N ARG A 71 -6.51 -33.71 -2.25
CA ARG A 71 -7.93 -33.89 -2.53
C ARG A 71 -8.60 -32.53 -2.46
N ALA A 72 -9.25 -32.14 -3.55
CA ALA A 72 -10.21 -31.03 -3.52
C ALA A 72 -11.21 -31.31 -2.40
N GLN A 73 -11.42 -30.33 -1.51
CA GLN A 73 -12.36 -30.44 -0.40
C GLN A 73 -13.80 -30.71 -0.89
N PHE A 74 -14.09 -30.25 -2.11
CA PHE A 74 -15.36 -30.39 -2.79
C PHE A 74 -15.23 -31.37 -3.96
N ARG A 75 -15.93 -32.50 -3.90
CA ARG A 75 -15.94 -33.48 -4.99
C ARG A 75 -16.87 -33.00 -6.10
N GLN A 76 -16.34 -32.80 -7.31
CA GLN A 76 -17.12 -32.38 -8.47
C GLN A 76 -18.25 -33.38 -8.78
N CYS A 77 -19.46 -32.85 -9.05
CA CYS A 77 -20.57 -33.66 -9.58
C CYS A 77 -20.31 -34.04 -11.05
N PRO A 78 -21.07 -34.99 -11.64
CA PRO A 78 -20.86 -35.44 -13.02
C PRO A 78 -20.83 -34.30 -14.05
N HIS A 79 -21.70 -33.29 -13.89
CA HIS A 79 -21.76 -32.15 -14.79
C HIS A 79 -20.56 -31.19 -14.68
N CYS A 80 -20.01 -30.98 -13.48
CA CYS A 80 -18.79 -30.17 -13.32
C CYS A 80 -17.56 -30.93 -13.80
N ARG A 81 -17.54 -32.26 -13.60
CA ARG A 81 -16.47 -33.13 -14.07
C ARG A 81 -16.41 -33.18 -15.59
N GLN A 82 -17.55 -33.25 -16.26
CA GLN A 82 -17.63 -33.19 -17.72
C GLN A 82 -16.99 -31.91 -18.27
N GLU A 83 -17.34 -30.74 -17.74
CA GLU A 83 -16.71 -29.47 -18.15
C GLU A 83 -15.21 -29.39 -17.79
N TYR A 84 -14.79 -30.03 -16.71
CA TYR A 84 -13.38 -30.05 -16.30
C TYR A 84 -12.53 -30.91 -17.25
N GLU A 85 -13.10 -32.00 -17.76
CA GLU A 85 -12.44 -32.96 -18.66
C GLU A 85 -12.55 -32.58 -20.16
N ASP A 86 -13.53 -31.74 -20.54
CA ASP A 86 -13.76 -31.30 -21.93
C ASP A 86 -12.82 -30.15 -22.34
N PRO A 87 -11.89 -30.35 -23.29
CA PRO A 87 -10.95 -29.31 -23.76
C PRO A 87 -11.61 -28.08 -24.39
N GLU A 88 -12.81 -28.22 -24.94
CA GLU A 88 -13.55 -27.12 -25.57
C GLU A 88 -14.31 -26.27 -24.54
N ASP A 89 -14.47 -26.77 -23.30
CA ASP A 89 -15.12 -26.01 -22.24
C ASP A 89 -14.18 -24.97 -21.62
N ARG A 90 -14.73 -23.80 -21.28
CA ARG A 90 -14.02 -22.73 -20.56
C ARG A 90 -13.51 -23.15 -19.16
N ARG A 91 -14.06 -24.22 -18.61
CA ARG A 91 -13.70 -24.80 -17.31
C ARG A 91 -12.80 -26.02 -17.44
N PHE A 92 -12.30 -26.31 -18.64
CA PHE A 92 -11.25 -27.31 -18.83
C PHE A 92 -10.10 -27.06 -17.85
N GLN A 93 -9.80 -28.07 -17.02
CA GLN A 93 -8.76 -28.01 -15.98
C GLN A 93 -8.89 -26.83 -14.99
N ALA A 94 -10.09 -26.26 -14.84
CA ALA A 94 -10.34 -25.25 -13.82
C ALA A 94 -10.47 -25.94 -12.45
N GLU A 95 -9.38 -26.01 -11.70
CA GLU A 95 -9.31 -26.63 -10.36
C GLU A 95 -10.45 -26.20 -9.41
N PRO A 96 -10.83 -24.91 -9.30
CA PRO A 96 -11.92 -24.51 -8.41
C PRO A 96 -13.32 -24.62 -9.07
N ASN A 97 -13.50 -25.37 -10.16
CA ASN A 97 -14.80 -25.52 -10.82
C ASN A 97 -15.82 -26.18 -9.89
N ALA A 98 -16.96 -25.51 -9.70
CA ALA A 98 -18.07 -26.03 -8.93
C ALA A 98 -19.43 -25.44 -9.38
N CYS A 99 -20.49 -25.94 -8.77
CA CYS A 99 -21.87 -25.50 -8.95
C CYS A 99 -22.63 -25.62 -7.60
N PRO A 100 -23.89 -25.14 -7.51
CA PRO A 100 -24.68 -25.21 -6.27
C PRO A 100 -24.81 -26.61 -5.66
N PHE A 101 -24.68 -27.68 -6.44
CA PHE A 101 -24.80 -29.06 -5.96
C PHE A 101 -23.54 -29.63 -5.31
N CYS A 102 -22.35 -29.22 -5.78
CA CYS A 102 -21.10 -29.86 -5.40
C CYS A 102 -20.06 -28.94 -4.79
N GLY A 103 -20.31 -27.62 -4.83
CA GLY A 103 -19.37 -26.62 -4.36
C GLY A 103 -19.73 -26.01 -3.01
N PRO A 104 -19.07 -24.89 -2.69
CA PRO A 104 -19.27 -24.20 -1.43
C PRO A 104 -20.69 -23.64 -1.27
N ASN A 105 -21.11 -23.49 -0.02
CA ASN A 105 -22.38 -22.89 0.39
C ASN A 105 -22.18 -21.58 1.15
N LEU A 106 -23.15 -20.68 1.04
CA LEU A 106 -23.21 -19.45 1.84
C LEU A 106 -23.96 -19.69 3.14
N TYR A 107 -23.49 -19.04 4.20
CA TYR A 107 -24.08 -19.06 5.52
C TYR A 107 -24.22 -17.62 6.02
N TYR A 108 -25.34 -17.33 6.68
CA TYR A 108 -25.58 -16.04 7.32
C TYR A 108 -25.75 -16.25 8.82
N TYR A 109 -25.03 -15.49 9.62
CA TYR A 109 -25.09 -15.54 11.07
C TYR A 109 -25.48 -14.17 11.64
N ARG A 110 -26.26 -14.17 12.72
CA ARG A 110 -26.59 -12.99 13.52
C ARG A 110 -26.44 -13.35 15.00
N ALA A 111 -25.59 -12.64 15.73
CA ALA A 111 -25.28 -12.91 17.13
C ALA A 111 -24.94 -14.40 17.42
N GLY A 112 -24.18 -15.04 16.54
CA GLY A 112 -23.79 -16.45 16.64
C GLY A 112 -24.86 -17.45 16.18
N GLU A 113 -26.09 -17.02 15.94
CA GLU A 113 -27.18 -17.89 15.46
C GLU A 113 -27.31 -17.85 13.93
N ARG A 114 -27.81 -18.94 13.34
CA ARG A 114 -28.08 -19.03 11.90
C ARG A 114 -29.59 -18.86 11.64
N PRO A 115 -30.07 -17.66 11.29
CA PRO A 115 -31.48 -17.48 10.95
C PRO A 115 -31.87 -18.26 9.69
N GLU A 116 -33.14 -18.68 9.62
CA GLU A 116 -33.72 -19.25 8.41
C GLU A 116 -33.94 -18.17 7.34
N GLY A 117 -33.64 -18.48 6.08
CA GLY A 117 -33.86 -17.59 4.95
C GLY A 117 -32.74 -17.61 3.90
N ASP A 118 -32.97 -16.95 2.77
CA ASP A 118 -31.93 -16.73 1.75
C ASP A 118 -30.87 -15.77 2.31
N PRO A 119 -29.58 -16.17 2.41
CA PRO A 119 -28.50 -15.30 2.87
C PRO A 119 -28.43 -13.95 2.16
N TYR A 120 -28.77 -13.90 0.86
CA TYR A 120 -28.80 -12.65 0.10
C TYR A 120 -29.91 -11.70 0.57
N ALA A 121 -31.09 -12.24 0.89
CA ALA A 121 -32.22 -11.46 1.37
C ALA A 121 -31.99 -10.95 2.81
N LEU A 122 -31.34 -11.77 3.64
CA LEU A 122 -30.95 -11.38 5.00
C LEU A 122 -29.91 -10.25 5.00
N PHE A 123 -28.90 -10.35 4.13
CA PHE A 123 -27.93 -9.28 3.90
C PHE A 123 -28.64 -7.98 3.47
N ASP A 124 -29.53 -8.06 2.46
CA ASP A 124 -30.24 -6.90 1.95
C ASP A 124 -31.10 -6.21 3.02
N LYS A 125 -31.77 -7.01 3.86
CA LYS A 125 -32.53 -6.48 5.01
C LYS A 125 -31.63 -5.73 5.98
N ASP A 126 -30.52 -6.34 6.38
CA ASP A 126 -29.64 -5.75 7.40
C ASP A 126 -28.94 -4.48 6.89
N ILE A 127 -28.47 -4.44 5.64
CA ILE A 127 -27.87 -3.22 5.07
C ILE A 127 -28.90 -2.08 4.98
N LYS A 128 -30.14 -2.36 4.56
CA LYS A 128 -31.23 -1.35 4.53
C LYS A 128 -31.61 -0.83 5.90
N GLU A 129 -31.49 -1.66 6.94
CA GLU A 129 -31.67 -1.26 8.35
C GLU A 129 -30.45 -0.49 8.90
N GLY A 130 -29.44 -0.18 8.08
CA GLY A 130 -28.24 0.53 8.48
C GLY A 130 -27.30 -0.31 9.34
N LYS A 131 -27.33 -1.64 9.20
CA LYS A 131 -26.45 -2.58 9.90
C LYS A 131 -25.10 -2.74 9.22
N ILE A 132 -24.13 -3.22 10.00
CA ILE A 132 -22.79 -3.57 9.55
C ILE A 132 -22.72 -5.09 9.40
N VAL A 133 -22.41 -5.56 8.20
CA VAL A 133 -22.29 -7.00 7.92
C VAL A 133 -20.84 -7.33 7.57
N ALA A 134 -20.25 -8.31 8.23
CA ALA A 134 -18.97 -8.87 7.81
C ALA A 134 -19.19 -9.86 6.66
N VAL A 135 -18.50 -9.68 5.54
CA VAL A 135 -18.64 -10.52 4.34
C VAL A 135 -17.32 -11.21 4.03
N LYS A 136 -17.33 -12.54 3.93
CA LYS A 136 -16.15 -13.32 3.54
C LYS A 136 -15.84 -13.15 2.05
N GLY A 137 -14.66 -12.62 1.75
CA GLY A 137 -14.14 -12.41 0.41
C GLY A 137 -13.22 -13.53 -0.09
N ILE A 138 -12.29 -13.20 -1.00
CA ILE A 138 -11.28 -14.16 -1.51
C ILE A 138 -10.05 -14.24 -0.61
N GLY A 139 -9.62 -13.11 -0.03
CA GLY A 139 -8.38 -13.00 0.75
C GLY A 139 -8.59 -12.75 2.24
N GLY A 140 -9.83 -12.59 2.70
CA GLY A 140 -10.21 -12.35 4.09
C GLY A 140 -11.64 -11.81 4.17
N TYR A 141 -12.04 -11.35 5.35
CA TYR A 141 -13.34 -10.73 5.58
C TYR A 141 -13.31 -9.22 5.35
N HIS A 142 -14.42 -8.67 4.85
CA HIS A 142 -14.69 -7.24 4.74
C HIS A 142 -15.82 -6.82 5.68
N LEU A 143 -15.74 -5.64 6.28
CA LEU A 143 -16.87 -5.00 6.98
C LEU A 143 -17.62 -4.12 5.99
N VAL A 144 -18.94 -4.34 5.90
CA VAL A 144 -19.80 -3.78 4.86
C VAL A 144 -20.96 -3.02 5.49
N CYS A 145 -21.16 -1.79 5.07
CA CYS A 145 -22.36 -0.99 5.33
C CYS A 145 -22.65 -0.08 4.13
N ASP A 146 -23.82 0.54 4.09
CA ASP A 146 -24.17 1.52 3.06
C ASP A 146 -23.30 2.78 3.21
N ALA A 147 -22.52 3.11 2.16
CA ALA A 147 -21.63 4.28 2.17
C ALA A 147 -22.39 5.61 2.06
N GLN A 148 -23.68 5.59 1.75
CA GLN A 148 -24.55 6.77 1.72
C GLN A 148 -25.20 7.04 3.07
N ASN A 149 -25.17 6.07 4.00
CA ASN A 149 -25.73 6.21 5.33
C ASN A 149 -24.66 6.65 6.34
N GLY A 150 -24.61 7.96 6.63
CA GLY A 150 -23.63 8.55 7.54
C GLY A 150 -23.64 7.94 8.96
N GLU A 151 -24.80 7.59 9.50
CA GLU A 151 -24.91 6.97 10.83
C GLU A 151 -24.29 5.56 10.86
N ALA A 152 -24.53 4.76 9.81
CA ALA A 152 -23.94 3.44 9.68
C ALA A 152 -22.41 3.51 9.52
N VAL A 153 -21.91 4.45 8.73
CA VAL A 153 -20.47 4.66 8.53
C VAL A 153 -19.81 5.17 9.82
N ALA A 154 -20.44 6.11 10.53
CA ALA A 154 -19.95 6.60 11.83
C ALA A 154 -19.91 5.48 12.88
N ARG A 155 -20.93 4.62 12.93
CA ARG A 155 -20.94 3.44 13.81
C ARG A 155 -19.81 2.48 13.48
N LEU A 156 -19.58 2.22 12.18
CA LEU A 156 -18.48 1.37 11.73
C LEU A 156 -17.11 1.93 12.17
N ARG A 157 -16.89 3.25 12.06
CA ARG A 157 -15.66 3.89 12.55
C ARG A 157 -15.44 3.70 14.03
N LYS A 158 -16.50 3.94 14.83
CA LYS A 158 -16.44 3.78 16.28
C LYS A 158 -16.13 2.34 16.67
N ASN A 159 -16.84 1.38 16.07
CA ASN A 159 -16.65 -0.04 16.37
C ASN A 159 -15.26 -0.56 15.96
N LYS A 160 -14.72 -0.06 14.84
CA LYS A 160 -13.38 -0.43 14.35
C LYS A 160 -12.24 0.31 15.08
N VAL A 161 -12.55 1.32 15.90
CA VAL A 161 -11.58 2.23 16.51
C VAL A 161 -10.71 2.91 15.42
N ARG A 162 -11.38 3.44 14.38
CA ARG A 162 -10.74 4.07 13.22
C ARG A 162 -11.38 5.42 12.92
N GLU A 163 -10.82 6.46 13.55
CA GLU A 163 -11.35 7.82 13.53
C GLU A 163 -11.34 8.44 12.12
N ASP A 164 -10.16 8.73 11.56
CA ASP A 164 -10.11 9.53 10.31
C ASP A 164 -9.70 8.74 9.05
N LYS A 165 -9.02 7.59 9.16
CA LYS A 165 -8.44 6.91 7.99
C LYS A 165 -9.54 6.51 6.99
N PRO A 166 -9.46 6.90 5.69
CA PRO A 166 -10.53 6.67 4.71
C PRO A 166 -10.91 5.20 4.55
N PHE A 167 -12.18 4.94 4.27
CA PHE A 167 -12.66 3.62 3.87
C PHE A 167 -12.67 3.47 2.35
N ALA A 168 -12.37 2.26 1.89
CA ALA A 168 -12.61 1.90 0.50
C ALA A 168 -14.10 1.63 0.30
N VAL A 169 -14.60 1.95 -0.88
CA VAL A 169 -15.97 1.71 -1.31
C VAL A 169 -15.98 0.86 -2.57
N MET A 170 -16.92 -0.06 -2.63
CA MET A 170 -17.24 -0.80 -3.85
C MET A 170 -18.41 -0.14 -4.54
N MET A 171 -18.25 0.19 -5.81
CA MET A 171 -19.33 0.74 -6.65
C MET A 171 -19.79 -0.32 -7.64
N ARG A 172 -21.10 -0.37 -7.93
CA ARG A 172 -21.71 -1.45 -8.73
C ARG A 172 -21.05 -1.66 -10.10
N ASP A 173 -20.81 -0.55 -10.81
CA ASP A 173 -20.35 -0.53 -12.19
C ASP A 173 -19.68 0.82 -12.51
N LEU A 174 -19.05 0.92 -13.69
CA LEU A 174 -18.40 2.14 -14.15
C LEU A 174 -19.36 3.34 -14.28
N GLY A 175 -20.63 3.09 -14.61
CA GLY A 175 -21.64 4.15 -14.71
C GLY A 175 -21.87 4.80 -13.35
N THR A 176 -21.92 4.02 -12.27
CA THR A 176 -21.94 4.55 -10.90
C THR A 176 -20.66 5.29 -10.55
N VAL A 177 -19.49 4.78 -10.94
CA VAL A 177 -18.20 5.49 -10.72
C VAL A 177 -18.20 6.87 -11.35
N GLN A 178 -18.60 6.97 -12.62
CA GLN A 178 -18.63 8.25 -13.36
C GLN A 178 -19.63 9.25 -12.78
N ARG A 179 -20.72 8.78 -12.16
CA ARG A 179 -21.70 9.63 -11.46
C ARG A 179 -21.12 10.24 -10.18
N PHE A 180 -20.27 9.52 -9.45
CA PHE A 180 -19.81 9.94 -8.11
C PHE A 180 -18.39 10.53 -8.10
N CYS A 181 -17.55 10.11 -9.03
CA CYS A 181 -16.15 10.51 -9.12
C CYS A 181 -15.81 11.04 -10.53
N HIS A 182 -14.71 11.79 -10.61
CA HIS A 182 -14.01 11.99 -11.87
C HIS A 182 -13.29 10.70 -12.23
N LEU A 183 -13.29 10.37 -13.52
CA LEU A 183 -12.69 9.15 -14.04
C LEU A 183 -12.00 9.46 -15.37
N ASP A 184 -10.69 9.25 -15.41
CA ASP A 184 -9.90 9.28 -16.65
C ASP A 184 -9.79 7.90 -17.30
N VAL A 185 -9.20 7.85 -18.50
CA VAL A 185 -9.06 6.62 -19.30
C VAL A 185 -8.17 5.57 -18.64
N VAL A 186 -7.12 6.01 -17.93
CA VAL A 186 -6.16 5.11 -17.27
C VAL A 186 -6.79 4.55 -15.99
N GLU A 187 -7.49 5.38 -15.23
CA GLU A 187 -8.26 5.00 -14.05
C GLU A 187 -9.38 4.01 -14.42
N GLU A 188 -10.12 4.26 -15.51
CA GLU A 188 -11.16 3.36 -16.01
C GLU A 188 -10.58 1.98 -16.40
N SER A 189 -9.46 1.97 -17.12
CA SER A 189 -8.75 0.75 -17.52
C SER A 189 -8.29 -0.05 -16.28
N LEU A 190 -7.79 0.64 -15.27
CA LEU A 190 -7.29 0.03 -14.04
C LEU A 190 -8.42 -0.60 -13.22
N LEU A 191 -9.54 0.11 -13.03
CA LEU A 191 -10.74 -0.41 -12.36
C LEU A 191 -11.34 -1.61 -13.11
N SER A 192 -11.36 -1.52 -14.44
CA SER A 192 -11.94 -2.55 -15.31
C SER A 192 -11.05 -3.78 -15.43
N SER A 193 -9.76 -3.64 -15.16
CA SER A 193 -8.77 -4.72 -15.25
C SER A 193 -9.21 -5.98 -14.50
N ALA A 194 -8.69 -7.12 -14.94
CA ALA A 194 -8.95 -8.40 -14.29
C ALA A 194 -8.46 -8.42 -12.82
N ARG A 195 -7.52 -7.54 -12.45
CA ARG A 195 -6.97 -7.44 -11.08
C ARG A 195 -7.93 -6.75 -10.11
N LYS A 196 -8.84 -5.88 -10.60
CA LYS A 196 -9.84 -5.15 -9.81
C LYS A 196 -9.26 -4.49 -8.53
N PRO A 197 -8.21 -3.66 -8.61
CA PRO A 197 -7.65 -2.98 -7.45
C PRO A 197 -8.62 -1.89 -6.93
N ILE A 198 -8.31 -1.38 -5.74
CA ILE A 198 -8.83 -0.09 -5.28
C ILE A 198 -8.05 1.02 -6.01
N VAL A 199 -8.76 1.97 -6.61
CA VAL A 199 -8.20 3.15 -7.30
C VAL A 199 -8.64 4.41 -6.56
N LEU A 200 -7.69 5.30 -6.25
CA LEU A 200 -7.98 6.57 -5.56
C LEU A 200 -8.47 7.64 -6.56
N LEU A 201 -9.78 7.85 -6.63
CA LEU A 201 -10.44 8.78 -7.56
C LEU A 201 -10.83 10.08 -6.88
N LYS A 202 -10.84 11.20 -7.62
CA LYS A 202 -11.35 12.48 -7.11
C LYS A 202 -12.88 12.48 -7.04
N LYS A 203 -13.45 12.84 -5.89
CA LYS A 203 -14.90 13.01 -5.69
C LYS A 203 -15.42 14.14 -6.59
N ARG A 204 -16.66 14.01 -7.07
CA ARG A 204 -17.42 15.16 -7.61
C ARG A 204 -18.00 15.98 -6.45
N GLU A 205 -18.30 17.25 -6.69
CA GLU A 205 -18.80 18.18 -5.66
C GLU A 205 -20.07 17.71 -4.95
N ASN A 206 -21.00 17.08 -5.68
CA ASN A 206 -22.28 16.57 -5.14
C ASN A 206 -22.28 15.05 -4.95
N CYS A 207 -21.15 14.47 -4.51
CA CYS A 207 -21.04 13.03 -4.27
C CYS A 207 -21.99 12.61 -3.12
N PRO A 208 -22.97 11.72 -3.34
CA PRO A 208 -23.96 11.34 -2.32
C PRO A 208 -23.42 10.30 -1.31
N ILE A 209 -22.09 10.27 -1.12
CA ILE A 209 -21.39 9.40 -0.18
C ILE A 209 -21.20 10.19 1.11
N ALA A 210 -21.47 9.55 2.24
CA ALA A 210 -21.31 10.16 3.55
C ALA A 210 -19.88 10.67 3.76
N GLU A 211 -19.72 11.88 4.30
CA GLU A 211 -18.41 12.50 4.52
C GLU A 211 -17.55 11.65 5.47
N GLU A 212 -18.20 10.96 6.41
CA GLU A 212 -17.59 9.98 7.30
C GLU A 212 -16.88 8.86 6.52
N THR A 213 -17.20 8.57 5.27
CA THR A 213 -16.48 7.54 4.50
C THR A 213 -15.02 7.92 4.27
N ALA A 214 -14.76 9.19 3.98
CA ALA A 214 -13.41 9.72 3.75
C ALA A 214 -13.34 11.18 4.25
N PRO A 215 -13.24 11.40 5.57
CA PRO A 215 -13.30 12.73 6.18
C PRO A 215 -12.18 13.62 5.69
N ARG A 216 -12.50 14.88 5.34
CA ARG A 216 -11.54 15.90 4.89
C ARG A 216 -10.68 15.46 3.71
N ASN A 217 -11.19 14.53 2.91
CA ASN A 217 -10.47 13.96 1.78
C ASN A 217 -11.26 14.13 0.49
N GLY A 218 -10.67 14.80 -0.49
CA GLY A 218 -11.26 15.02 -1.81
C GLY A 218 -11.23 13.78 -2.70
N ARG A 219 -10.64 12.67 -2.24
CA ARG A 219 -10.57 11.40 -2.96
C ARG A 219 -11.32 10.28 -2.24
N LEU A 220 -11.71 9.27 -3.02
CA LEU A 220 -12.29 8.01 -2.56
C LEU A 220 -11.47 6.84 -3.08
N GLY A 221 -11.23 5.83 -2.23
CA GLY A 221 -10.73 4.54 -2.69
C GLY A 221 -11.87 3.73 -3.27
N VAL A 222 -11.94 3.62 -4.59
CA VAL A 222 -13.03 2.96 -5.32
C VAL A 222 -12.57 1.62 -5.87
N MET A 223 -13.38 0.59 -5.69
CA MET A 223 -13.20 -0.71 -6.35
C MET A 223 -14.48 -1.17 -7.05
N LEU A 224 -14.34 -2.05 -8.04
CA LEU A 224 -15.47 -2.71 -8.68
C LEU A 224 -15.69 -4.12 -8.12
N PRO A 225 -16.88 -4.73 -8.30
CA PRO A 225 -17.15 -6.07 -7.85
C PRO A 225 -16.23 -7.06 -8.57
N TYR A 226 -15.48 -7.83 -7.78
CA TYR A 226 -14.48 -8.76 -8.30
C TYR A 226 -14.81 -10.24 -8.06
N THR A 227 -15.88 -10.54 -7.32
CA THR A 227 -16.35 -11.91 -7.08
C THR A 227 -17.80 -12.07 -7.55
N PRO A 228 -18.27 -13.30 -7.81
CA PRO A 228 -19.69 -13.53 -8.09
C PRO A 228 -20.57 -13.09 -6.91
N LEU A 229 -20.12 -13.29 -5.66
CA LEU A 229 -20.80 -12.80 -4.47
C LEU A 229 -20.99 -11.29 -4.52
N HIS A 230 -19.92 -10.53 -4.78
CA HIS A 230 -20.00 -9.07 -4.88
C HIS A 230 -20.97 -8.62 -5.97
N LEU A 231 -20.95 -9.24 -7.15
CA LEU A 231 -21.89 -8.92 -8.22
C LEU A 231 -23.35 -9.18 -7.84
N ILE A 232 -23.62 -10.19 -7.02
CA ILE A 232 -24.99 -10.51 -6.55
C ILE A 232 -25.42 -9.50 -5.47
N LEU A 233 -24.56 -9.21 -4.48
CA LEU A 233 -24.87 -8.27 -3.40
C LEU A 233 -25.09 -6.85 -3.95
N MET A 234 -24.25 -6.39 -4.86
CA MET A 234 -24.31 -5.04 -5.43
C MET A 234 -25.50 -4.80 -6.38
N ARG A 235 -26.34 -5.81 -6.68
CA ARG A 235 -27.50 -5.59 -7.57
C ARG A 235 -28.48 -4.54 -7.03
N ASN A 236 -28.60 -4.46 -5.71
CA ASN A 236 -29.54 -3.58 -5.03
C ASN A 236 -28.91 -2.27 -4.52
N TYR A 237 -27.60 -2.07 -4.72
CA TYR A 237 -26.86 -0.96 -4.15
C TYR A 237 -25.97 -0.30 -5.20
N ASP A 238 -25.88 1.02 -5.20
CA ASP A 238 -24.94 1.73 -6.05
C ASP A 238 -23.53 1.69 -5.44
N VAL A 239 -23.42 1.86 -4.12
CA VAL A 239 -22.14 1.91 -3.40
C VAL A 239 -22.25 1.29 -2.01
N LEU A 240 -21.25 0.51 -1.60
CA LEU A 240 -21.11 -0.03 -0.25
C LEU A 240 -19.68 0.20 0.26
N VAL A 241 -19.52 0.42 1.56
CA VAL A 241 -18.19 0.39 2.20
C VAL A 241 -17.66 -1.05 2.16
N MET A 242 -16.37 -1.20 1.82
CA MET A 242 -15.64 -2.48 1.80
C MET A 242 -14.29 -2.27 2.47
N THR A 243 -14.27 -2.25 3.81
CA THR A 243 -13.03 -2.12 4.59
C THR A 243 -12.61 -3.49 5.13
N SER A 244 -11.32 -3.73 5.33
CA SER A 244 -10.83 -4.99 5.92
C SER A 244 -11.49 -5.27 7.27
N ALA A 245 -11.80 -6.52 7.57
CA ALA A 245 -12.34 -6.90 8.87
C ALA A 245 -11.18 -7.16 9.85
N ASN A 246 -10.88 -6.12 10.63
CA ASN A 246 -9.84 -6.12 11.65
C ASN A 246 -10.11 -4.99 12.63
N THR A 247 -9.68 -5.14 13.89
CA THR A 247 -9.71 -4.07 14.89
C THR A 247 -8.48 -3.19 14.69
N SER A 248 -8.65 -1.89 14.49
CA SER A 248 -7.55 -0.94 14.23
C SER A 248 -6.72 -1.30 12.97
N ASP A 249 -5.38 -1.28 13.04
CA ASP A 249 -4.43 -1.58 11.96
C ASP A 249 -3.87 -3.03 12.02
N ARG A 250 -4.51 -3.93 12.78
CA ARG A 250 -4.16 -5.35 12.86
C ARG A 250 -4.33 -6.11 11.54
N PRO A 251 -3.76 -7.32 11.40
CA PRO A 251 -4.07 -8.30 10.36
C PRO A 251 -5.55 -8.43 10.02
N MET A 252 -5.88 -8.53 8.73
CA MET A 252 -7.24 -8.87 8.29
C MET A 252 -7.58 -10.32 8.69
N ILE A 253 -8.73 -10.49 9.34
CA ILE A 253 -9.25 -11.81 9.73
C ILE A 253 -9.62 -12.60 8.47
N PHE A 254 -9.20 -13.86 8.42
CA PHE A 254 -9.49 -14.77 7.31
C PHE A 254 -9.88 -16.20 7.75
N ASP A 255 -9.51 -16.63 8.97
CA ASP A 255 -9.95 -17.91 9.55
C ASP A 255 -11.40 -17.78 10.04
N ASP A 256 -12.21 -18.81 9.76
CA ASP A 256 -13.64 -18.76 10.08
C ASP A 256 -13.95 -18.86 11.57
N ARG A 257 -13.08 -19.50 12.36
CA ARG A 257 -13.26 -19.61 13.81
C ARG A 257 -12.98 -18.26 14.45
N GLU A 258 -11.85 -17.66 14.10
CA GLU A 258 -11.50 -16.31 14.54
C GLU A 258 -12.58 -15.29 14.16
N ALA A 259 -13.11 -15.39 12.93
CA ALA A 259 -14.18 -14.51 12.47
C ALA A 259 -15.44 -14.61 13.33
N LEU A 260 -15.86 -15.82 13.70
CA LEU A 260 -17.04 -16.05 14.53
C LEU A 260 -16.83 -15.72 16.01
N ASP A 261 -15.60 -15.55 16.48
CA ASP A 261 -15.31 -15.16 17.86
C ASP A 261 -15.12 -13.63 17.99
N SER A 262 -14.46 -13.00 17.02
CA SER A 262 -14.00 -11.61 17.12
C SER A 262 -14.90 -10.59 16.44
N LEU A 263 -15.57 -10.95 15.33
CA LEU A 263 -16.27 -9.97 14.49
C LEU A 263 -17.56 -9.44 15.11
N TRP A 264 -18.14 -10.13 16.10
CA TRP A 264 -19.35 -9.66 16.81
C TRP A 264 -19.15 -8.37 17.59
N ALA A 265 -17.90 -8.03 17.92
CA ALA A 265 -17.57 -6.73 18.52
C ALA A 265 -17.74 -5.57 17.54
N ILE A 266 -17.74 -5.85 16.22
CA ILE A 266 -17.71 -4.83 15.17
C ILE A 266 -18.95 -4.87 14.27
N ALA A 267 -19.36 -6.07 13.86
CA ALA A 267 -20.43 -6.32 12.91
C ALA A 267 -21.69 -6.88 13.60
N ASP A 268 -22.85 -6.48 13.08
CA ASP A 268 -24.17 -6.94 13.52
C ASP A 268 -24.50 -8.34 12.97
N ALA A 269 -23.88 -8.73 11.85
CA ALA A 269 -24.06 -10.01 11.18
C ALA A 269 -22.81 -10.46 10.42
N VAL A 270 -22.73 -11.75 10.10
CA VAL A 270 -21.63 -12.35 9.33
C VAL A 270 -22.17 -13.19 8.17
N LEU A 271 -21.84 -12.80 6.94
CA LEU A 271 -22.07 -13.56 5.71
C LEU A 271 -20.78 -14.30 5.33
N THR A 272 -20.77 -15.62 5.50
CA THR A 272 -19.59 -16.48 5.31
C THR A 272 -19.86 -17.67 4.38
N HIS A 273 -18.85 -18.50 4.14
CA HIS A 273 -18.91 -19.71 3.33
C HIS A 273 -17.88 -20.77 3.73
N ASP A 274 -18.16 -22.02 3.41
CA ASP A 274 -17.33 -23.20 3.74
C ASP A 274 -16.11 -23.40 2.81
N ARG A 275 -15.87 -22.52 1.84
CA ARG A 275 -14.58 -22.48 1.13
C ARG A 275 -13.50 -21.84 2.01
N PRO A 276 -12.42 -22.56 2.38
CA PRO A 276 -11.34 -22.00 3.20
C PRO A 276 -10.53 -20.96 2.42
N ILE A 277 -9.93 -20.04 3.16
CA ILE A 277 -8.91 -19.11 2.69
C ILE A 277 -7.61 -19.56 3.34
N PHE A 278 -6.61 -19.95 2.55
CA PHE A 278 -5.34 -20.46 3.10
C PHE A 278 -4.28 -19.39 3.25
N ARG A 279 -4.41 -18.29 2.51
CA ARG A 279 -3.49 -17.16 2.58
C ARG A 279 -4.29 -15.87 2.62
N ARG A 280 -3.98 -15.06 3.62
CA ARG A 280 -4.52 -13.70 3.74
C ARG A 280 -4.04 -12.88 2.56
N MET A 281 -4.93 -12.08 1.98
CA MET A 281 -4.56 -11.17 0.90
C MET A 281 -5.43 -9.92 0.90
N ASP A 282 -4.81 -8.81 1.31
CA ASP A 282 -5.42 -7.48 1.24
C ASP A 282 -5.70 -7.04 -0.20
N ASP A 283 -6.66 -6.13 -0.35
CA ASP A 283 -6.90 -5.46 -1.63
C ASP A 283 -5.74 -4.54 -2.00
N SER A 284 -5.28 -4.64 -3.25
CA SER A 284 -4.28 -3.72 -3.80
C SER A 284 -4.85 -2.33 -3.95
N VAL A 285 -4.03 -1.30 -3.72
CA VAL A 285 -4.42 0.11 -3.79
C VAL A 285 -3.49 0.84 -4.75
N SER A 286 -4.09 1.67 -5.60
CA SER A 286 -3.40 2.37 -6.68
C SER A 286 -3.94 3.78 -6.88
N LEU A 287 -3.10 4.61 -7.49
CA LEU A 287 -3.39 6.00 -7.81
C LEU A 287 -2.85 6.30 -9.21
N VAL A 288 -3.57 7.07 -10.02
CA VAL A 288 -3.04 7.57 -11.30
C VAL A 288 -2.46 8.96 -11.10
N VAL A 289 -1.19 9.13 -11.48
CA VAL A 289 -0.49 10.43 -11.47
C VAL A 289 0.29 10.59 -12.76
N ALA A 290 0.13 11.74 -13.41
CA ALA A 290 0.78 12.06 -14.69
C ALA A 290 0.55 10.96 -15.76
N GLY A 291 -0.69 10.47 -15.86
CA GLY A 291 -1.09 9.46 -16.86
C GLY A 291 -0.56 8.04 -16.62
N LYS A 292 0.06 7.77 -15.48
CA LYS A 292 0.57 6.43 -15.12
C LYS A 292 -0.02 5.93 -13.81
N ALA A 293 -0.30 4.63 -13.74
CA ALA A 293 -0.69 3.97 -12.51
C ALA A 293 0.51 3.84 -11.56
N ARG A 294 0.31 4.22 -10.30
CA ARG A 294 1.29 4.15 -9.21
C ARG A 294 0.72 3.24 -8.12
N MET A 295 1.44 2.19 -7.77
CA MET A 295 1.04 1.32 -6.67
C MET A 295 1.25 2.03 -5.34
N LEU A 296 0.24 1.99 -4.47
CA LEU A 296 0.36 2.39 -3.07
C LEU A 296 0.42 1.17 -2.16
N ARG A 297 -0.23 0.07 -2.58
CA ARG A 297 -0.21 -1.24 -1.93
C ARG A 297 -0.29 -2.34 -2.98
N ARG A 298 0.70 -3.23 -3.00
CA ARG A 298 0.78 -4.39 -3.90
C ARG A 298 0.38 -5.66 -3.15
N SER A 299 -0.80 -6.21 -3.45
CA SER A 299 -1.35 -7.42 -2.81
C SER A 299 -2.23 -8.22 -3.80
N ARG A 300 -3.55 -8.35 -3.54
CA ARG A 300 -4.49 -9.13 -4.37
C ARG A 300 -4.45 -8.70 -5.82
N GLY A 301 -4.46 -9.69 -6.72
CA GLY A 301 -4.44 -9.47 -8.15
C GLY A 301 -3.06 -9.20 -8.71
N TYR A 302 -2.03 -9.03 -7.87
CA TYR A 302 -0.63 -8.86 -8.29
C TYR A 302 0.26 -9.96 -7.73
N VAL A 303 0.07 -10.35 -6.47
CA VAL A 303 0.85 -11.40 -5.82
C VAL A 303 0.30 -12.78 -6.22
N PRO A 304 1.16 -13.78 -6.56
CA PRO A 304 2.61 -13.83 -6.41
C PRO A 304 3.36 -13.61 -7.74
N GLU A 305 2.83 -12.81 -8.67
CA GLU A 305 3.50 -12.54 -9.94
C GLU A 305 4.86 -11.86 -9.68
N PRO A 306 5.98 -12.44 -10.17
CA PRO A 306 7.29 -11.90 -9.90
C PRO A 306 7.52 -10.59 -10.65
N ILE A 307 8.42 -9.78 -10.11
CA ILE A 307 9.00 -8.63 -10.79
C ILE A 307 10.38 -9.05 -11.27
N LYS A 308 10.75 -8.65 -12.49
CA LYS A 308 12.06 -8.96 -13.04
C LYS A 308 13.13 -8.29 -12.17
N LEU A 309 14.20 -9.03 -11.86
CA LEU A 309 15.38 -8.51 -11.19
C LEU A 309 16.63 -9.07 -11.86
N SER A 310 17.13 -8.33 -12.86
CA SER A 310 18.26 -8.75 -13.69
C SER A 310 19.55 -8.89 -12.87
N GLY A 311 20.38 -9.88 -13.20
CA GLY A 311 21.70 -10.08 -12.59
C GLY A 311 21.74 -10.83 -11.26
N ASN A 312 20.62 -11.33 -10.76
CA ASN A 312 20.66 -12.14 -9.54
C ASN A 312 21.08 -13.60 -9.81
N SER A 313 22.04 -14.10 -9.05
CA SER A 313 22.59 -15.47 -9.17
C SER A 313 22.28 -16.38 -7.97
N ARG A 314 21.82 -15.83 -6.85
CA ARG A 314 21.57 -16.55 -5.59
C ARG A 314 20.09 -16.54 -5.19
N VAL A 315 19.69 -17.44 -4.31
CA VAL A 315 18.39 -17.32 -3.64
C VAL A 315 18.52 -16.34 -2.48
N LEU A 316 17.89 -15.18 -2.58
CA LEU A 316 17.96 -14.16 -1.54
C LEU A 316 16.59 -13.91 -0.91
N LEU A 317 16.58 -13.61 0.39
CA LEU A 317 15.38 -13.16 1.11
C LEU A 317 15.63 -11.76 1.66
N ALA A 318 14.93 -10.78 1.09
CA ALA A 318 14.91 -9.39 1.56
C ALA A 318 13.70 -9.17 2.47
N LEU A 319 13.93 -8.69 3.69
CA LEU A 319 12.95 -8.69 4.78
C LEU A 319 12.11 -7.40 4.88
N GLY A 320 12.46 -6.36 4.11
CA GLY A 320 11.73 -5.10 4.08
C GLY A 320 11.95 -4.21 5.31
N ALA A 321 11.09 -3.19 5.43
CA ALA A 321 11.07 -2.22 6.52
C ALA A 321 10.10 -2.65 7.65
N GLN A 322 9.93 -1.79 8.67
CA GLN A 322 8.97 -2.02 9.76
C GLN A 322 7.52 -1.71 9.35
N GLN A 323 7.32 -0.60 8.65
CA GLN A 323 6.00 -0.11 8.26
C GLN A 323 5.62 -0.62 6.88
N LYS A 324 4.32 -0.81 6.65
CA LYS A 324 3.72 -1.27 5.38
C LYS A 324 4.47 -2.45 4.76
N ASN A 325 4.99 -3.34 5.61
CA ASN A 325 6.01 -4.31 5.27
C ASN A 325 5.58 -5.22 4.11
N THR A 326 6.57 -5.53 3.29
CA THR A 326 6.60 -6.67 2.38
C THR A 326 7.96 -7.32 2.52
N PHE A 327 8.05 -8.62 2.31
CA PHE A 327 9.33 -9.30 2.07
C PHE A 327 9.43 -9.68 0.59
N CYS A 328 10.64 -9.94 0.10
CA CYS A 328 10.92 -10.33 -1.27
C CYS A 328 11.84 -11.54 -1.31
N LEU A 329 11.36 -12.64 -1.90
CA LEU A 329 12.16 -13.82 -2.20
C LEU A 329 12.60 -13.74 -3.65
N VAL A 330 13.90 -13.82 -3.94
CA VAL A 330 14.40 -13.83 -5.33
C VAL A 330 14.98 -15.20 -5.65
N LYS A 331 14.68 -15.69 -6.86
CA LYS A 331 15.24 -16.92 -7.41
C LYS A 331 15.54 -16.73 -8.89
N GLY A 332 16.81 -16.83 -9.28
CA GLY A 332 17.24 -16.37 -10.60
C GLY A 332 16.88 -14.89 -10.79
N GLU A 333 16.32 -14.51 -11.94
CA GLU A 333 15.92 -13.12 -12.21
C GLU A 333 14.47 -12.79 -11.80
N GLU A 334 13.84 -13.63 -10.97
CA GLU A 334 12.45 -13.45 -10.53
C GLU A 334 12.39 -13.03 -9.06
N ALA A 335 11.90 -11.82 -8.79
CA ALA A 335 11.67 -11.28 -7.45
C ALA A 335 10.19 -11.43 -7.05
N PHE A 336 9.92 -12.36 -6.15
CA PHE A 336 8.60 -12.66 -5.59
C PHE A 336 8.35 -11.82 -4.35
N LEU A 337 7.70 -10.66 -4.54
CA LEU A 337 7.24 -9.82 -3.44
C LEU A 337 6.02 -10.47 -2.77
N SER A 338 6.00 -10.44 -1.44
CA SER A 338 4.85 -10.83 -0.64
C SER A 338 3.66 -9.88 -0.87
N GLY A 339 2.46 -10.31 -0.45
CA GLY A 339 1.38 -9.37 -0.20
C GLY A 339 1.74 -8.43 0.93
N HIS A 340 0.99 -7.33 1.04
CA HIS A 340 1.09 -6.40 2.17
C HIS A 340 0.89 -7.14 3.50
N ILE A 341 1.92 -7.10 4.34
CA ILE A 341 1.93 -7.69 5.67
C ILE A 341 1.29 -6.72 6.68
N GLY A 342 1.52 -5.42 6.51
CA GLY A 342 1.09 -4.38 7.44
C GLY A 342 2.25 -3.81 8.23
N ASP A 343 1.96 -3.13 9.34
CA ASP A 343 2.97 -2.57 10.22
C ASP A 343 3.37 -3.64 11.26
N LEU A 344 4.67 -3.95 11.39
CA LEU A 344 5.17 -5.04 12.24
C LEU A 344 5.18 -4.67 13.75
N ASP A 345 4.12 -4.02 14.24
CA ASP A 345 4.09 -3.39 15.58
C ASP A 345 3.50 -4.29 16.69
N ASP A 346 2.91 -5.42 16.31
CA ASP A 346 2.26 -6.36 17.22
C ASP A 346 2.65 -7.82 16.95
N LEU A 347 2.41 -8.67 17.95
CA LEU A 347 2.80 -10.08 17.90
C LEU A 347 2.03 -10.87 16.82
N GLU A 348 0.75 -10.58 16.61
CA GLU A 348 -0.07 -11.27 15.60
C GLU A 348 0.49 -10.99 14.19
N THR A 349 0.92 -9.75 13.94
CA THR A 349 1.58 -9.38 12.68
C THR A 349 2.97 -10.01 12.55
N GLU A 350 3.78 -10.05 13.61
CA GLU A 350 5.10 -10.72 13.60
C GLU A 350 4.98 -12.23 13.30
N GLU A 351 4.01 -12.91 13.94
CA GLU A 351 3.74 -14.33 13.72
C GLU A 351 3.27 -14.59 12.29
N PHE A 352 2.34 -13.76 11.77
CA PHE A 352 1.90 -13.85 10.39
C PHE A 352 3.04 -13.63 9.40
N TYR A 353 3.89 -12.63 9.64
CA TYR A 353 5.07 -12.34 8.82
C TYR A 353 6.01 -13.55 8.73
N ALA A 354 6.37 -14.15 9.87
CA ALA A 354 7.23 -15.32 9.93
C ALA A 354 6.59 -16.54 9.22
N ALA A 355 5.31 -16.80 9.48
CA ALA A 355 4.58 -17.90 8.87
C ALA A 355 4.47 -17.76 7.34
N GLU A 356 4.28 -16.55 6.84
CA GLU A 356 4.16 -16.29 5.40
C GLU A 356 5.51 -16.43 4.68
N ILE A 357 6.63 -16.03 5.31
CA ILE A 357 7.99 -16.31 4.79
C ILE A 357 8.19 -17.81 4.62
N ASP A 358 7.96 -18.59 5.68
CA ASP A 358 8.12 -20.05 5.64
C ASP A 358 7.21 -20.67 4.57
N ALA A 359 6.00 -20.15 4.43
CA ALA A 359 5.05 -20.60 3.43
C ALA A 359 5.49 -20.24 2.00
N TYR A 360 6.21 -19.13 1.79
CA TYR A 360 6.83 -18.78 0.49
C TYR A 360 8.02 -19.69 0.16
N LEU A 361 8.92 -19.92 1.12
CA LEU A 361 10.07 -20.81 0.94
C LEU A 361 9.63 -22.23 0.54
N ARG A 362 8.60 -22.77 1.22
CA ARG A 362 7.97 -24.03 0.84
C ARG A 362 7.32 -23.95 -0.54
N LEU A 363 6.56 -22.90 -0.84
CA LEU A 363 5.82 -22.76 -2.09
C LEU A 363 6.74 -22.79 -3.33
N PHE A 364 7.86 -22.08 -3.25
CA PHE A 364 8.85 -22.01 -4.34
C PHE A 364 9.93 -23.09 -4.26
N ASN A 365 9.79 -24.00 -3.27
CA ASN A 365 10.70 -25.11 -2.99
C ASN A 365 12.16 -24.66 -3.01
N THR A 366 12.47 -23.70 -2.15
CA THR A 366 13.78 -23.04 -2.11
C THR A 366 14.16 -22.68 -0.68
N GLN A 367 15.45 -22.55 -0.43
CA GLN A 367 16.01 -22.05 0.83
C GLN A 367 16.87 -20.82 0.53
N PRO A 368 16.86 -19.78 1.38
CA PRO A 368 17.67 -18.60 1.16
C PRO A 368 19.16 -18.93 1.37
N GLU A 369 20.00 -18.41 0.48
CA GLU A 369 21.46 -18.45 0.56
C GLU A 369 22.03 -17.16 1.17
N MET A 370 21.21 -16.10 1.23
CA MET A 370 21.56 -14.82 1.85
C MET A 370 20.30 -14.11 2.36
N ILE A 371 20.47 -13.30 3.41
CA ILE A 371 19.43 -12.46 3.98
C ILE A 371 19.79 -10.99 3.79
N VAL A 372 18.81 -10.18 3.42
CA VAL A 372 18.96 -8.72 3.33
C VAL A 372 17.92 -8.06 4.22
N CYS A 373 18.33 -7.09 5.02
CA CYS A 373 17.43 -6.35 5.91
C CYS A 373 17.79 -4.87 6.00
N ASP A 374 16.94 -4.10 6.66
CA ASP A 374 17.20 -2.69 6.96
C ASP A 374 18.35 -2.56 7.98
N ARG A 375 19.02 -1.41 7.98
CA ARG A 375 20.04 -1.08 8.98
C ARG A 375 19.48 -0.75 10.35
N HIS A 376 18.18 -0.43 10.45
CA HIS A 376 17.58 -0.15 11.74
C HIS A 376 17.68 -1.37 12.68
N PRO A 377 18.35 -1.26 13.84
CA PRO A 377 18.64 -2.42 14.69
C PRO A 377 17.39 -3.02 15.33
N ASP A 378 16.43 -2.18 15.70
CA ASP A 378 15.25 -2.62 16.48
C ASP A 378 14.05 -3.08 15.64
N TYR A 379 14.13 -3.01 14.29
CA TYR A 379 13.03 -3.46 13.44
C TYR A 379 12.79 -4.96 13.62
N VAL A 380 11.52 -5.36 13.60
CA VAL A 380 11.14 -6.77 13.66
C VAL A 380 11.76 -7.55 12.51
N SER A 381 11.79 -6.96 11.31
CA SER A 381 12.47 -7.55 10.14
C SER A 381 13.98 -7.75 10.38
N THR A 382 14.66 -6.80 11.02
CA THR A 382 16.08 -6.93 11.38
C THR A 382 16.32 -7.98 12.45
N ARG A 383 15.48 -8.04 13.49
CA ARG A 383 15.54 -9.10 14.51
C ARG A 383 15.28 -10.48 13.93
N TYR A 384 14.36 -10.59 12.96
CA TYR A 384 14.11 -11.82 12.24
C TYR A 384 15.36 -12.26 11.46
N ALA A 385 16.07 -11.33 10.81
CA ALA A 385 17.33 -11.62 10.13
C ALA A 385 18.36 -12.27 11.07
N GLN A 386 18.47 -11.77 12.31
CA GLN A 386 19.45 -12.26 13.29
C GLN A 386 19.29 -13.74 13.66
N ARG A 387 18.11 -14.34 13.41
CA ARG A 387 17.88 -15.78 13.58
C ARG A 387 18.77 -16.63 12.67
N PHE A 388 19.26 -16.05 11.56
CA PHE A 388 20.10 -16.71 10.56
C PHE A 388 21.57 -16.34 10.63
N LYS A 389 22.01 -15.50 11.58
CA LYS A 389 23.37 -14.91 11.57
C LYS A 389 24.51 -15.94 11.56
N ASP A 390 24.28 -17.11 12.15
CA ASP A 390 25.28 -18.18 12.27
C ASP A 390 25.18 -19.19 11.11
N GLN A 391 24.21 -19.00 10.21
CA GLN A 391 23.88 -19.93 9.12
C GLN A 391 24.04 -19.31 7.73
N LEU A 392 23.71 -18.03 7.59
CA LEU A 392 23.64 -17.32 6.31
C LEU A 392 24.29 -15.93 6.42
N PRO A 393 24.91 -15.42 5.35
CA PRO A 393 25.35 -14.03 5.30
C PRO A 393 24.15 -13.08 5.37
N ILE A 394 24.27 -12.05 6.22
CA ILE A 394 23.26 -11.00 6.41
C ILE A 394 23.84 -9.67 5.93
N TYR A 395 23.17 -9.01 5.00
CA TYR A 395 23.53 -7.68 4.51
C TYR A 395 22.51 -6.66 4.97
N GLN A 396 22.99 -5.59 5.62
CA GLN A 396 22.16 -4.50 6.08
C GLN A 396 22.23 -3.32 5.12
N ILE A 397 21.09 -3.00 4.50
CA ILE A 397 20.97 -1.94 3.50
C ILE A 397 20.31 -0.73 4.12
N GLN A 398 20.86 0.45 3.86
CA GLN A 398 20.30 1.70 4.35
C GLN A 398 18.94 1.96 3.70
N HIS A 399 17.97 2.42 4.49
CA HIS A 399 16.56 2.57 4.10
C HIS A 399 16.34 3.41 2.82
N HIS A 400 16.96 4.59 2.74
CA HIS A 400 16.81 5.50 1.59
C HIS A 400 17.56 4.99 0.36
N HIS A 401 18.67 4.27 0.57
CA HIS A 401 19.35 3.54 -0.49
C HIS A 401 18.44 2.44 -1.05
N ALA A 402 17.69 1.72 -0.22
CA ALA A 402 16.72 0.74 -0.69
C ALA A 402 15.58 1.38 -1.50
N HIS A 403 15.02 2.52 -1.05
CA HIS A 403 14.05 3.29 -1.85
C HIS A 403 14.63 3.67 -3.23
N PHE A 404 15.85 4.22 -3.25
CA PHE A 404 16.55 4.58 -4.49
C PHE A 404 16.77 3.36 -5.40
N ALA A 405 17.34 2.28 -4.86
CA ALA A 405 17.61 1.04 -5.58
C ALA A 405 16.33 0.41 -6.16
N SER A 406 15.18 0.55 -5.48
CA SER A 406 13.90 0.04 -5.98
C SER A 406 13.50 0.68 -7.32
N VAL A 407 13.72 1.99 -7.48
CA VAL A 407 13.45 2.71 -8.74
C VAL A 407 14.46 2.26 -9.80
N LEU A 408 15.74 2.21 -9.46
CA LEU A 408 16.78 1.84 -10.42
C LEU A 408 16.57 0.43 -10.95
N ALA A 409 16.26 -0.53 -10.08
CA ALA A 409 16.00 -1.91 -10.46
C ALA A 409 14.76 -2.05 -11.34
N GLU A 410 13.67 -1.35 -11.00
CA GLU A 410 12.43 -1.41 -11.75
C GLU A 410 12.59 -0.89 -13.20
N HIS A 411 13.44 0.12 -13.39
CA HIS A 411 13.71 0.75 -14.68
C HIS A 411 15.02 0.29 -15.34
N GLU A 412 15.64 -0.79 -14.82
CA GLU A 412 16.91 -1.36 -15.30
C GLU A 412 18.03 -0.31 -15.49
N LEU A 413 18.17 0.58 -14.50
CA LEU A 413 19.20 1.63 -14.46
C LEU A 413 20.43 1.13 -13.70
N GLU A 414 21.61 1.29 -14.29
CA GLU A 414 22.87 0.82 -13.70
C GLU A 414 23.44 1.81 -12.67
N ASN A 415 24.06 2.89 -13.14
CA ASN A 415 24.83 3.84 -12.35
C ASN A 415 24.65 5.29 -12.83
N ASN A 416 25.28 6.22 -12.09
CA ASN A 416 25.30 7.67 -12.38
C ASN A 416 23.90 8.28 -12.39
N VAL A 417 23.10 7.95 -11.37
CA VAL A 417 21.75 8.47 -11.19
C VAL A 417 21.70 9.38 -9.96
N ILE A 418 21.05 10.52 -10.10
CA ILE A 418 20.73 11.41 -8.98
C ILE A 418 19.44 10.87 -8.34
N GLY A 419 19.41 10.66 -7.03
CA GLY A 419 18.22 10.27 -6.29
C GLY A 419 17.73 11.41 -5.41
N LEU A 420 16.43 11.71 -5.42
CA LEU A 420 15.77 12.51 -4.38
C LEU A 420 14.81 11.58 -3.65
N VAL A 421 15.12 11.26 -2.40
CA VAL A 421 14.39 10.27 -1.59
C VAL A 421 13.74 10.96 -0.41
N PHE A 422 12.43 11.22 -0.52
CA PHE A 422 11.67 12.01 0.45
C PHE A 422 10.62 11.12 1.13
N ASP A 423 10.75 10.99 2.44
CA ASP A 423 10.01 10.02 3.25
C ASP A 423 9.72 10.54 4.67
N GLY A 424 9.01 9.73 5.46
CA GLY A 424 8.70 9.99 6.86
C GLY A 424 9.89 9.76 7.79
N THR A 425 10.41 8.54 7.84
CA THR A 425 11.50 8.18 8.76
C THR A 425 12.30 7.02 8.21
N GLY A 426 13.62 7.18 8.10
CA GLY A 426 14.53 6.06 7.89
C GLY A 426 15.80 6.21 8.72
N TYR A 427 16.40 5.07 9.08
CA TYR A 427 17.59 5.05 9.91
C TYR A 427 18.81 5.59 9.15
N GLY A 428 19.37 6.70 9.64
CA GLY A 428 20.58 7.31 9.09
C GLY A 428 21.85 6.67 9.64
N GLU A 429 22.91 6.69 8.82
CA GLU A 429 24.21 6.12 9.20
C GLU A 429 24.94 6.96 10.28
N ASP A 430 24.55 8.22 10.43
CA ASP A 430 25.08 9.20 11.37
C ASP A 430 24.23 9.32 12.66
N GLY A 431 23.28 8.40 12.86
CA GLY A 431 22.34 8.42 13.99
C GLY A 431 21.23 9.47 13.87
N THR A 432 21.16 10.20 12.75
CA THR A 432 20.03 11.09 12.45
C THR A 432 18.89 10.32 11.76
N ILE A 433 17.66 10.80 11.90
CA ILE A 433 16.51 10.23 11.20
C ILE A 433 16.39 10.89 9.83
N TRP A 434 16.70 10.13 8.78
CA TRP A 434 16.62 10.61 7.40
C TRP A 434 15.18 10.62 6.90
N GLY A 435 14.92 11.42 5.87
CA GLY A 435 13.62 11.49 5.19
C GLY A 435 13.52 12.58 4.12
N GLY A 436 14.62 13.25 3.77
CA GLY A 436 14.62 14.36 2.82
C GLY A 436 15.97 14.46 2.15
N GLU A 437 16.40 13.36 1.53
CA GLU A 437 17.78 13.13 1.15
C GLU A 437 17.98 13.26 -0.35
N ALA A 438 19.17 13.71 -0.75
CA ALA A 438 19.68 13.55 -2.10
C ALA A 438 20.83 12.54 -2.12
N LEU A 439 20.77 11.62 -3.06
CA LEU A 439 21.72 10.53 -3.26
C LEU A 439 22.35 10.61 -4.66
N TRP A 440 23.55 10.07 -4.80
CA TRP A 440 24.25 9.88 -6.07
C TRP A 440 24.85 8.48 -6.13
N GLY A 441 24.60 7.75 -7.21
CA GLY A 441 25.22 6.43 -7.40
C GLY A 441 24.43 5.51 -8.31
N GLY A 442 24.34 4.24 -7.90
CA GLY A 442 23.62 3.18 -8.58
C GLY A 442 22.97 2.21 -7.60
N ILE A 443 22.69 0.99 -8.07
CA ILE A 443 22.05 -0.05 -7.23
C ILE A 443 23.01 -0.59 -6.17
N SER A 444 24.29 -0.79 -6.50
CA SER A 444 25.25 -1.41 -5.58
C SER A 444 25.68 -0.46 -4.46
N GLU A 445 25.84 0.82 -4.78
CA GLU A 445 26.34 1.84 -3.88
C GLU A 445 25.69 3.19 -4.17
N SER A 446 25.39 3.93 -3.11
CA SER A 446 24.93 5.31 -3.19
C SER A 446 25.61 6.18 -2.14
N ARG A 447 25.88 7.43 -2.51
CA ARG A 447 26.47 8.45 -1.65
C ARG A 447 25.43 9.50 -1.30
N ARG A 448 25.31 9.86 -0.02
CA ARG A 448 24.51 11.02 0.40
C ARG A 448 25.18 12.31 -0.07
N ILE A 449 24.52 13.04 -0.97
CA ILE A 449 25.01 14.30 -1.56
C ILE A 449 24.23 15.52 -1.09
N GLY A 450 23.13 15.33 -0.35
CA GLY A 450 22.38 16.44 0.22
C GLY A 450 21.26 15.98 1.13
N HIS A 451 20.72 16.91 1.92
CA HIS A 451 19.64 16.65 2.85
C HIS A 451 18.91 17.93 3.30
N LEU A 452 17.67 17.79 3.79
CA LEU A 452 17.00 18.85 4.54
C LEU A 452 17.80 19.26 5.76
N LEU A 453 17.80 20.56 6.06
CA LEU A 453 18.39 21.10 7.28
C LEU A 453 17.82 20.34 8.49
N PRO A 454 18.64 19.67 9.31
CA PRO A 454 18.13 18.85 10.40
C PRO A 454 17.42 19.68 11.48
N ALA A 455 16.35 19.15 12.04
CA ALA A 455 15.60 19.73 13.15
C ALA A 455 15.40 18.70 14.28
N PRO A 456 15.33 19.11 15.56
CA PRO A 456 15.07 18.19 16.66
C PRO A 456 13.62 17.72 16.66
N LEU A 457 13.42 16.40 16.71
CA LEU A 457 12.11 15.76 16.80
C LEU A 457 11.68 15.66 18.27
N PHE A 458 11.04 16.69 18.80
CA PHE A 458 10.66 16.75 20.22
C PHE A 458 9.73 15.61 20.64
N GLY A 459 10.24 14.73 21.51
CA GLY A 459 9.49 13.58 22.01
C GLY A 459 9.57 12.34 21.11
N GLY A 460 10.44 12.33 20.11
CA GLY A 460 10.62 11.19 19.20
C GLY A 460 9.32 10.81 18.50
N ALA A 461 8.89 9.56 18.66
CA ALA A 461 7.68 9.03 18.03
C ALA A 461 6.39 9.80 18.38
N VAL A 462 6.34 10.50 19.52
CA VAL A 462 5.17 11.31 19.89
C VAL A 462 4.93 12.45 18.90
N ALA A 463 5.98 13.03 18.32
CA ALA A 463 5.86 14.10 17.34
C ALA A 463 5.19 13.66 16.02
N ILE A 464 5.15 12.35 15.74
CA ILE A 464 4.42 11.79 14.58
C ILE A 464 2.90 11.90 14.81
N ARG A 465 2.45 11.69 16.05
CA ARG A 465 1.03 11.87 16.45
C ARG A 465 0.68 13.31 16.78
N GLU A 466 1.67 14.10 17.14
CA GLU A 466 1.54 15.50 17.56
C GLU A 466 2.39 16.43 16.65
N PRO A 467 2.02 16.63 15.37
CA PRO A 467 2.72 17.53 14.43
C PRO A 467 3.11 18.91 14.98
N TRP A 468 2.32 19.48 15.91
CA TRP A 468 2.61 20.77 16.52
C TRP A 468 3.98 20.80 17.22
N ARG A 469 4.50 19.66 17.70
CA ARG A 469 5.83 19.56 18.31
C ARG A 469 6.95 19.80 17.30
N MET A 470 6.78 19.27 16.08
CA MET A 470 7.72 19.50 14.99
C MET A 470 7.64 20.95 14.51
N ALA A 471 6.43 21.49 14.40
CA ALA A 471 6.22 22.90 14.09
C ALA A 471 6.88 23.83 15.11
N LEU A 472 6.77 23.54 16.41
CA LEU A 472 7.43 24.30 17.48
C LEU A 472 8.95 24.31 17.29
N ALA A 473 9.57 23.16 17.02
CA ALA A 473 11.01 23.06 16.79
C ALA A 473 11.45 23.89 15.57
N MET A 474 10.76 23.73 14.45
CA MET A 474 11.09 24.44 13.21
C MET A 474 10.87 25.95 13.32
N LEU A 475 9.78 26.36 13.98
CA LEU A 475 9.46 27.77 14.21
C LEU A 475 10.50 28.43 15.13
N ARG A 476 10.94 27.73 16.19
CA ARG A 476 12.00 28.21 17.07
C ARG A 476 13.31 28.45 16.32
N ILE A 477 13.70 27.54 15.45
CA ILE A 477 14.93 27.65 14.63
C ILE A 477 14.82 28.80 13.61
N SER A 478 13.63 29.03 13.04
CA SER A 478 13.44 30.00 11.95
C SER A 478 13.17 31.42 12.44
N CYS A 479 12.30 31.56 13.44
CA CYS A 479 11.77 32.86 13.91
C CYS A 479 12.19 33.20 15.34
N GLY A 480 12.89 32.29 16.04
CA GLY A 480 13.29 32.47 17.44
C GLY A 480 12.27 31.93 18.46
N GLU A 481 12.75 31.75 19.69
CA GLU A 481 11.98 31.13 20.78
C GLU A 481 10.72 31.92 21.17
N GLY A 482 10.81 33.25 21.29
CA GLY A 482 9.66 34.08 21.64
C GLY A 482 8.52 33.92 20.64
N ALA A 483 8.82 34.02 19.34
CA ALA A 483 7.83 33.84 18.29
C ALA A 483 7.21 32.43 18.29
N ALA A 484 7.98 31.40 18.65
CA ALA A 484 7.51 30.02 18.71
C ALA A 484 6.57 29.79 19.91
N LEU A 485 6.90 30.35 21.08
CA LEU A 485 6.05 30.29 22.27
C LEU A 485 4.76 31.10 22.11
N ASP A 486 4.84 32.28 21.50
CA ASP A 486 3.66 33.10 21.20
C ASP A 486 2.70 32.40 20.22
N TYR A 487 3.24 31.67 19.24
CA TYR A 487 2.43 30.95 18.25
C TYR A 487 1.68 29.76 18.86
N PHE A 488 2.34 29.06 19.78
CA PHE A 488 1.83 27.85 20.44
C PHE A 488 1.45 28.12 21.91
N GLU A 489 0.92 29.32 22.19
CA GLU A 489 0.56 29.75 23.55
C GLU A 489 -0.43 28.78 24.22
N GLU A 490 -1.32 28.16 23.44
CA GLU A 490 -2.29 27.16 23.92
C GLU A 490 -1.64 25.96 24.63
N TYR A 491 -0.39 25.62 24.29
CA TYR A 491 0.37 24.54 24.91
C TYR A 491 1.19 25.02 26.12
N GLY A 492 1.28 26.32 26.36
CA GLY A 492 1.84 26.95 27.56
C GLY A 492 3.15 26.33 28.05
N ASP A 493 3.12 25.74 29.25
CA ASP A 493 4.29 25.16 29.90
C ASP A 493 4.83 23.90 29.19
N GLN A 494 3.98 23.18 28.45
CA GLN A 494 4.42 22.03 27.66
C GLN A 494 5.37 22.46 26.54
N ALA A 495 5.05 23.53 25.82
CA ALA A 495 5.92 24.08 24.79
C ALA A 495 7.28 24.52 25.37
N LYS A 496 7.27 25.25 26.49
CA LYS A 496 8.51 25.66 27.20
C LYS A 496 9.34 24.47 27.64
N LEU A 497 8.71 23.42 28.17
CA LEU A 497 9.39 22.20 28.60
C LEU A 497 10.07 21.50 27.42
N LEU A 498 9.39 21.38 26.28
CA LEU A 498 9.94 20.75 25.08
C LEU A 498 11.14 21.53 24.53
N LEU A 499 11.08 22.86 24.50
CA LEU A 499 12.21 23.69 24.06
C LEU A 499 13.45 23.48 24.94
N ARG A 500 13.28 23.46 26.27
CA ARG A 500 14.36 23.20 27.24
C ARG A 500 14.88 21.76 27.16
N ALA A 501 14.01 20.78 26.97
CA ALA A 501 14.40 19.38 26.79
C ALA A 501 15.22 19.20 25.51
N GLY A 502 14.81 19.89 24.44
CA GLY A 502 15.51 19.94 23.16
C GLY A 502 16.92 20.52 23.25
N GLU A 503 17.11 21.61 23.99
CA GLU A 503 18.45 22.20 24.24
C GLU A 503 19.41 21.23 24.92
N ARG A 504 18.86 20.34 25.75
CA ARG A 504 19.62 19.33 26.49
C ARG A 504 19.75 18.00 25.72
N GLY A 505 19.23 17.91 24.50
CA GLY A 505 19.22 16.69 23.70
C GLY A 505 18.39 15.55 24.30
N LEU A 506 17.45 15.86 25.21
CA LEU A 506 16.62 14.85 25.87
C LEU A 506 15.46 14.45 24.95
N ASN A 507 15.41 13.18 24.55
CA ASN A 507 14.37 12.61 23.68
C ASN A 507 14.03 13.49 22.45
N SER A 508 15.08 14.01 21.81
CA SER A 508 14.98 14.98 20.71
C SER A 508 15.98 14.62 19.59
N PRO A 509 15.89 13.41 19.02
CA PRO A 509 16.76 13.02 17.92
C PRO A 509 16.61 13.99 16.75
N LEU A 510 17.70 14.25 16.05
CA LEU A 510 17.68 15.12 14.87
C LEU A 510 17.07 14.36 13.69
N THR A 511 16.26 15.06 12.89
CA THR A 511 15.66 14.54 11.66
C THR A 511 15.82 15.50 10.49
N SER A 512 16.11 14.94 9.31
CA SER A 512 16.07 15.62 8.01
C SER A 512 14.84 15.20 7.20
N SER A 513 13.73 14.85 7.87
CA SER A 513 12.55 14.29 7.22
C SER A 513 11.69 15.31 6.48
N ALA A 514 11.41 15.03 5.21
CA ALA A 514 10.43 15.77 4.42
C ALA A 514 9.01 15.53 4.93
N GLY A 515 8.68 14.30 5.35
CA GLY A 515 7.37 14.03 5.97
C GLY A 515 7.14 14.88 7.22
N ARG A 516 8.16 15.06 8.06
CA ARG A 516 8.09 15.93 9.25
C ARG A 516 7.98 17.42 8.90
N LEU A 517 8.58 17.86 7.79
CA LEU A 517 8.38 19.23 7.28
C LEU A 517 6.92 19.46 6.83
N PHE A 518 6.29 18.48 6.17
CA PHE A 518 4.88 18.54 5.82
C PHE A 518 3.98 18.56 7.08
N ASP A 519 4.28 17.73 8.07
CA ASP A 519 3.55 17.72 9.35
C ASP A 519 3.64 19.09 10.05
N ALA A 520 4.84 19.68 10.10
CA ALA A 520 5.06 21.01 10.65
C ALA A 520 4.27 22.09 9.89
N ALA A 521 4.31 22.07 8.56
CA ALA A 521 3.57 23.02 7.73
C ALA A 521 2.05 22.91 7.92
N ALA A 522 1.52 21.68 8.03
CA ALA A 522 0.10 21.43 8.28
C ALA A 522 -0.34 21.92 9.68
N ALA A 523 0.50 21.73 10.70
CA ALA A 523 0.23 22.24 12.05
C ALA A 523 0.28 23.78 12.09
N LEU A 524 1.30 24.40 11.49
CA LEU A 524 1.40 25.86 11.40
C LEU A 524 0.22 26.45 10.62
N ALA A 525 -0.20 25.84 9.50
CA ALA A 525 -1.36 26.29 8.74
C ALA A 525 -2.71 26.11 9.48
N GLY A 526 -2.72 25.54 10.68
CA GLY A 526 -3.92 25.26 11.46
C GLY A 526 -4.81 24.17 10.84
N ILE A 527 -4.24 23.31 10.00
CA ILE A 527 -4.96 22.19 9.36
C ILE A 527 -5.02 21.01 10.32
N ARG A 528 -3.86 20.60 10.86
CA ARG A 528 -3.80 19.45 11.75
C ARG A 528 -2.63 19.51 12.73
N ALA A 529 -2.96 19.56 14.03
CA ALA A 529 -1.99 19.53 15.13
C ALA A 529 -1.83 18.13 15.75
N HIS A 530 -2.84 17.26 15.60
CA HIS A 530 -2.88 15.89 16.14
C HIS A 530 -3.37 14.92 15.07
N THR A 531 -2.69 13.78 14.92
CA THR A 531 -3.00 12.76 13.90
C THR A 531 -3.44 11.45 14.53
N THR A 532 -4.33 10.74 13.85
CA THR A 532 -4.83 9.42 14.24
C THR A 532 -4.24 8.30 13.38
N PHE A 533 -3.57 8.64 12.27
CA PHE A 533 -2.85 7.70 11.41
C PHE A 533 -1.66 8.40 10.74
N GLU A 534 -0.70 7.60 10.30
CA GLU A 534 0.54 8.06 9.68
C GLU A 534 0.27 8.84 8.37
N GLY A 535 0.95 9.98 8.20
CA GLY A 535 0.86 10.81 6.99
C GLY A 535 -0.42 11.64 6.88
N GLN A 536 -1.31 11.59 7.87
CA GLN A 536 -2.59 12.29 7.84
C GLN A 536 -2.47 13.80 7.62
N ALA A 537 -1.58 14.47 8.34
CA ALA A 537 -1.42 15.91 8.25
C ALA A 537 -0.91 16.32 6.85
N ALA A 538 0.05 15.56 6.30
CA ALA A 538 0.54 15.74 4.94
C ALA A 538 -0.55 15.49 3.88
N ILE A 539 -1.38 14.46 4.05
CA ILE A 539 -2.51 14.17 3.16
C ILE A 539 -3.51 15.32 3.19
N GLU A 540 -3.94 15.78 4.37
CA GLU A 540 -4.91 16.87 4.48
C GLU A 540 -4.38 18.20 3.96
N LEU A 541 -3.08 18.46 4.13
CA LEU A 541 -2.42 19.61 3.52
C LEU A 541 -2.52 19.56 1.98
N GLU A 542 -2.40 18.38 1.36
CA GLU A 542 -2.62 18.21 -0.08
C GLU A 542 -4.10 18.43 -0.48
N GLN A 543 -5.04 17.96 0.34
CA GLN A 543 -6.47 18.02 -0.02
C GLN A 543 -7.06 19.42 -0.02
N VAL A 544 -6.47 20.36 0.72
CA VAL A 544 -6.96 21.75 0.80
C VAL A 544 -6.35 22.67 -0.26
N ILE A 545 -5.43 22.20 -1.11
CA ILE A 545 -4.73 23.01 -2.12
C ILE A 545 -5.74 23.79 -2.98
N ASP A 546 -5.53 25.11 -3.03
CA ASP A 546 -6.17 25.99 -4.01
C ASP A 546 -5.14 26.35 -5.10
N ASP A 547 -5.21 25.68 -6.24
CA ASP A 547 -4.24 25.89 -7.32
C ASP A 547 -4.44 27.22 -8.07
N SER A 548 -5.55 27.93 -7.84
CA SER A 548 -5.81 29.24 -8.43
C SER A 548 -4.97 30.36 -7.79
N ALA A 549 -4.54 30.16 -6.55
CA ALA A 549 -3.72 31.12 -5.83
C ALA A 549 -2.31 31.23 -6.41
N ALA A 550 -1.70 32.42 -6.31
CA ALA A 550 -0.37 32.69 -6.85
C ALA A 550 0.73 32.61 -5.77
N GLY A 551 1.98 32.42 -6.22
CA GLY A 551 3.17 32.47 -5.38
C GLY A 551 3.71 31.11 -4.93
N SER A 552 4.82 31.18 -4.20
CA SER A 552 5.57 30.07 -3.60
C SER A 552 6.33 30.63 -2.40
N TYR A 553 6.63 29.79 -1.41
CA TYR A 553 7.57 30.17 -0.35
C TYR A 553 9.03 30.00 -0.77
N GLY A 554 9.95 30.72 -0.12
CA GLY A 554 11.38 30.61 -0.35
C GLY A 554 11.98 29.40 0.37
N LEU A 555 12.75 28.59 -0.35
CA LEU A 555 13.51 27.47 0.20
C LEU A 555 14.84 27.40 -0.56
N ASP A 556 15.94 27.61 0.15
CA ASP A 556 17.26 27.72 -0.48
C ASP A 556 17.96 26.36 -0.52
N VAL A 557 18.69 26.10 -1.61
CA VAL A 557 19.61 24.96 -1.71
C VAL A 557 21.02 25.49 -1.72
N VAL A 558 21.76 25.23 -0.63
CA VAL A 558 23.12 25.74 -0.45
C VAL A 558 24.11 24.59 -0.38
N TRP A 559 25.27 24.76 -1.02
CA TRP A 559 26.36 23.80 -0.92
C TRP A 559 27.19 24.07 0.34
N GLN A 560 27.27 23.11 1.26
CA GLN A 560 28.06 23.19 2.48
C GLN A 560 28.74 21.84 2.74
N SER A 561 30.05 21.87 2.98
CA SER A 561 30.84 20.67 3.37
C SER A 561 30.59 19.46 2.46
N ASP A 562 30.70 19.66 1.14
CA ASP A 562 30.49 18.65 0.09
C ASP A 562 29.08 18.05 -0.01
N ARG A 563 28.08 18.73 0.57
CA ARG A 563 26.67 18.33 0.52
C ARG A 563 25.77 19.53 0.23
N MET A 564 24.62 19.27 -0.39
CA MET A 564 23.54 20.25 -0.48
C MET A 564 22.74 20.26 0.81
N ILE A 565 22.49 21.45 1.36
CA ILE A 565 21.57 21.66 2.47
C ILE A 565 20.31 22.33 1.92
N PHE A 566 19.18 21.67 2.13
CA PHE A 566 17.86 22.22 1.78
C PHE A 566 17.33 22.99 2.98
N ASP A 567 17.44 24.32 2.92
CA ASP A 567 17.17 25.22 4.01
C ASP A 567 15.71 25.70 4.00
N TRP A 568 14.91 25.11 4.88
CA TRP A 568 13.49 25.39 5.02
C TRP A 568 13.17 26.59 5.93
N ARG A 569 14.17 27.28 6.51
CA ARG A 569 13.92 28.34 7.51
C ARG A 569 13.09 29.49 6.95
N GLN A 570 13.42 29.94 5.74
CA GLN A 570 12.68 31.00 5.06
C GLN A 570 11.23 30.59 4.78
N LEU A 571 11.01 29.34 4.38
CA LEU A 571 9.68 28.77 4.14
C LEU A 571 8.81 28.86 5.39
N ILE A 572 9.34 28.49 6.57
CA ILE A 572 8.59 28.54 7.83
C ILE A 572 8.25 29.98 8.23
N CYS A 573 9.21 30.91 8.09
CA CYS A 573 8.98 32.33 8.33
C CYS A 573 7.87 32.90 7.45
N ASP A 574 7.89 32.59 6.15
CA ASP A 574 6.90 33.07 5.19
C ASP A 574 5.53 32.48 5.43
N LEU A 575 5.45 31.17 5.71
CA LEU A 575 4.21 30.47 6.04
C LEU A 575 3.53 31.11 7.25
N VAL A 576 4.25 31.30 8.36
CA VAL A 576 3.68 31.90 9.58
C VAL A 576 3.26 33.36 9.33
N ARG A 577 3.99 34.10 8.50
CA ARG A 577 3.61 35.46 8.11
C ARG A 577 2.27 35.46 7.36
N ASP A 578 2.08 34.53 6.43
CA ASP A 578 0.84 34.43 5.65
C ASP A 578 -0.34 33.97 6.52
N VAL A 579 -0.12 33.05 7.47
CA VAL A 579 -1.14 32.70 8.49
C VAL A 579 -1.57 33.94 9.28
N ARG A 580 -0.60 34.72 9.79
CA ARG A 580 -0.88 35.97 10.55
C ARG A 580 -1.57 37.05 9.71
N ARG A 581 -1.41 37.03 8.39
CA ARG A 581 -2.09 37.93 7.44
C ARG A 581 -3.49 37.46 7.05
N GLY A 582 -3.92 36.28 7.51
CA GLY A 582 -5.26 35.75 7.26
C GLY A 582 -5.43 35.09 5.89
N TYR A 583 -4.34 34.63 5.26
CA TYR A 583 -4.43 33.82 4.04
C TYR A 583 -5.20 32.52 4.31
N SER A 584 -5.94 32.05 3.33
CA SER A 584 -6.66 30.79 3.44
C SER A 584 -5.71 29.60 3.52
N ARG A 585 -6.20 28.50 4.11
CA ARG A 585 -5.43 27.25 4.21
C ARG A 585 -5.02 26.71 2.83
N GLY A 586 -5.87 26.90 1.82
CA GLY A 586 -5.58 26.45 0.45
C GLY A 586 -4.49 27.27 -0.23
N GLU A 587 -4.46 28.58 -0.02
CA GLU A 587 -3.37 29.45 -0.48
C GLU A 587 -2.04 29.08 0.17
N ILE A 588 -2.05 28.82 1.48
CA ILE A 588 -0.85 28.40 2.22
C ILE A 588 -0.36 27.04 1.70
N ALA A 589 -1.28 26.09 1.53
CA ALA A 589 -0.96 24.74 1.05
C ALA A 589 -0.33 24.77 -0.35
N VAL A 590 -0.89 25.52 -1.31
CA VAL A 590 -0.32 25.57 -2.66
C VAL A 590 1.07 26.22 -2.67
N LYS A 591 1.26 27.31 -1.91
CA LYS A 591 2.56 28.01 -1.81
C LYS A 591 3.64 27.10 -1.21
N PHE A 592 3.29 26.31 -0.19
CA PHE A 592 4.17 25.30 0.39
C PHE A 592 4.53 24.21 -0.63
N HIS A 593 3.54 23.59 -1.29
CA HIS A 593 3.81 22.53 -2.26
C HIS A 593 4.65 23.01 -3.45
N ARG A 594 4.42 24.24 -3.94
CA ARG A 594 5.23 24.85 -5.00
C ARG A 594 6.68 25.08 -4.57
N ALA A 595 6.92 25.41 -3.30
CA ALA A 595 8.26 25.55 -2.76
C ALA A 595 9.00 24.20 -2.74
N ILE A 596 8.32 23.11 -2.34
CA ILE A 596 8.91 21.77 -2.39
C ILE A 596 9.17 21.32 -3.83
N VAL A 597 8.25 21.59 -4.77
CA VAL A 597 8.49 21.32 -6.20
C VAL A 597 9.71 22.10 -6.71
N GLN A 598 9.88 23.36 -6.28
CA GLN A 598 11.02 24.18 -6.67
C GLN A 598 12.33 23.63 -6.08
N LEU A 599 12.31 23.20 -4.81
CA LEU A 599 13.42 22.49 -4.18
C LEU A 599 13.87 21.28 -5.02
N LEU A 600 12.94 20.45 -5.50
CA LEU A 600 13.30 19.29 -6.33
C LEU A 600 14.09 19.72 -7.59
N VAL A 601 13.65 20.81 -8.24
CA VAL A 601 14.29 21.35 -9.44
C VAL A 601 15.68 21.91 -9.11
N ASP A 602 15.79 22.72 -8.08
CA ASP A 602 17.04 23.39 -7.71
C ASP A 602 18.10 22.38 -7.24
N ALA A 603 17.70 21.40 -6.42
CA ALA A 603 18.57 20.31 -6.00
C ALA A 603 19.03 19.45 -7.19
N ALA A 604 18.12 19.11 -8.12
CA ALA A 604 18.46 18.34 -9.30
C ALA A 604 19.43 19.11 -10.22
N LEU A 605 19.22 20.42 -10.42
CA LEU A 605 20.09 21.26 -11.26
C LEU A 605 21.50 21.39 -10.66
N LEU A 606 21.61 21.63 -9.35
CA LEU A 606 22.90 21.69 -8.66
C LEU A 606 23.63 20.33 -8.71
N ALA A 607 22.91 19.23 -8.46
CA ALA A 607 23.49 17.90 -8.59
C ALA A 607 23.93 17.60 -10.04
N LYS A 608 23.15 18.01 -11.04
CA LYS A 608 23.53 17.88 -12.46
C LYS A 608 24.78 18.69 -12.80
N GLN A 609 24.91 19.90 -12.27
CA GLN A 609 26.11 20.71 -12.46
C GLN A 609 27.35 20.02 -11.87
N GLN A 610 27.22 19.39 -10.70
CA GLN A 610 28.32 18.73 -10.02
C GLN A 610 28.68 17.36 -10.62
N TYR A 611 27.69 16.54 -11.00
CA TYR A 611 27.89 15.14 -11.39
C TYR A 611 27.66 14.85 -12.88
N GLY A 612 27.17 15.83 -13.66
CA GLY A 612 26.99 15.72 -15.10
C GLY A 612 25.86 14.79 -15.57
N SER A 613 25.01 14.28 -14.66
CA SER A 613 23.91 13.36 -15.03
C SER A 613 22.57 14.07 -15.14
N SER A 614 21.78 13.65 -16.14
CA SER A 614 20.39 14.06 -16.32
C SER A 614 19.39 12.96 -15.93
N LYS A 615 19.84 11.84 -15.37
CA LYS A 615 18.98 10.76 -14.87
C LYS A 615 18.63 11.05 -13.41
N LEU A 616 17.33 11.10 -13.11
CA LEU A 616 16.83 11.44 -11.79
C LEU A 616 15.83 10.38 -11.31
N ALA A 617 16.02 9.85 -10.11
CA ALA A 617 15.09 8.94 -9.45
C ALA A 617 14.37 9.65 -8.29
N LEU A 618 13.05 9.54 -8.24
CA LEU A 618 12.20 10.03 -7.15
C LEU A 618 11.56 8.85 -6.43
N SER A 619 11.77 8.73 -5.12
CA SER A 619 11.21 7.65 -4.29
C SER A 619 11.02 8.08 -2.83
N GLY A 620 10.38 7.24 -2.01
CA GLY A 620 9.97 7.56 -0.64
C GLY A 620 8.49 7.95 -0.53
N GLY A 621 7.93 7.79 0.67
CA GLY A 621 6.49 7.92 0.93
C GLY A 621 5.90 9.30 0.61
N VAL A 622 6.69 10.37 0.64
CA VAL A 622 6.21 11.73 0.32
C VAL A 622 5.80 11.87 -1.14
N PHE A 623 6.39 11.08 -2.06
CA PHE A 623 5.98 11.07 -3.48
C PHE A 623 4.66 10.35 -3.75
N GLN A 624 3.97 9.86 -2.71
CA GLN A 624 2.55 9.49 -2.82
C GLN A 624 1.64 10.73 -3.00
N ASN A 625 2.15 11.93 -2.67
CA ASN A 625 1.47 13.20 -2.90
C ASN A 625 1.34 13.46 -4.42
N ALA A 626 0.11 13.50 -4.92
CA ALA A 626 -0.17 13.57 -6.35
C ALA A 626 0.24 14.92 -6.94
N TYR A 627 0.06 16.00 -6.18
CA TYR A 627 0.48 17.34 -6.60
C TYR A 627 1.99 17.41 -6.79
N LEU A 628 2.75 16.99 -5.76
CA LEU A 628 4.21 17.01 -5.77
C LEU A 628 4.75 16.17 -6.92
N LEU A 629 4.25 14.96 -7.09
CA LEU A 629 4.74 14.06 -8.14
C LEU A 629 4.37 14.59 -9.53
N HIS A 630 3.13 15.03 -9.77
CA HIS A 630 2.72 15.54 -11.08
C HIS A 630 3.51 16.79 -11.50
N HIS A 631 3.58 17.80 -10.62
CA HIS A 631 4.26 19.06 -10.92
C HIS A 631 5.78 18.90 -10.90
N GLY A 632 6.31 18.06 -10.02
CA GLY A 632 7.72 17.70 -9.96
C GLY A 632 8.19 17.06 -11.26
N LEU A 633 7.53 15.99 -11.72
CA LEU A 633 7.84 15.33 -12.99
C LEU A 633 7.82 16.33 -14.14
N SER A 634 6.72 17.10 -14.28
CA SER A 634 6.57 18.05 -15.39
C SER A 634 7.65 19.12 -15.41
N LYS A 635 7.98 19.73 -14.25
CA LYS A 635 9.02 20.77 -14.21
C LYS A 635 10.41 20.22 -14.44
N LEU A 636 10.75 19.08 -13.84
CA LEU A 636 12.06 18.44 -13.99
C LEU A 636 12.32 18.02 -15.45
N GLU A 637 11.31 17.44 -16.12
CA GLU A 637 11.40 17.07 -17.53
C GLU A 637 11.61 18.30 -18.43
N ARG A 638 10.93 19.43 -18.15
CA ARG A 638 11.16 20.71 -18.86
C ARG A 638 12.57 21.26 -18.67
N CYS A 639 13.21 20.96 -17.54
CA CYS A 639 14.62 21.27 -17.29
C CYS A 639 15.60 20.24 -17.93
N GLY A 640 15.10 19.31 -18.74
CA GLY A 640 15.90 18.35 -19.49
C GLY A 640 16.39 17.15 -18.66
N PHE A 641 15.67 16.80 -17.59
CA PHE A 641 15.90 15.55 -16.86
C PHE A 641 15.08 14.39 -17.45
N LYS A 642 15.61 13.18 -17.34
CA LYS A 642 14.86 11.93 -17.49
C LYS A 642 14.52 11.44 -16.09
N VAL A 643 13.25 11.54 -15.72
CA VAL A 643 12.81 11.28 -14.36
C VAL A 643 12.16 9.91 -14.25
N TYR A 644 12.56 9.16 -13.23
CA TYR A 644 12.12 7.80 -12.95
C TYR A 644 11.53 7.76 -11.54
N THR A 645 10.47 6.98 -11.35
CA THR A 645 9.85 6.73 -10.03
C THR A 645 9.14 5.38 -10.06
N ASN A 646 8.78 4.84 -8.91
CA ASN A 646 8.18 3.51 -8.85
C ASN A 646 6.81 3.46 -9.55
N GLU A 647 6.51 2.33 -10.20
CA GLU A 647 5.22 2.07 -10.88
C GLU A 647 4.60 0.75 -10.38
N ARG A 648 5.37 -0.34 -10.47
CA ARG A 648 5.00 -1.73 -10.15
C ARG A 648 5.15 -2.06 -8.67
N VAL A 649 6.10 -1.42 -7.98
CA VAL A 649 6.25 -1.45 -6.52
C VAL A 649 5.82 -0.11 -5.93
N PRO A 650 5.39 -0.07 -4.66
CA PRO A 650 5.11 1.20 -4.00
C PRO A 650 6.35 2.08 -3.84
N THR A 651 6.18 3.41 -3.88
CA THR A 651 7.23 4.37 -3.49
C THR A 651 7.40 4.47 -1.97
N ASN A 652 6.43 3.96 -1.20
CA ASN A 652 6.52 3.84 0.26
C ASN A 652 7.21 2.54 0.66
N ASP A 653 7.31 2.30 1.97
CA ASP A 653 8.00 1.14 2.56
C ASP A 653 7.59 -0.23 2.02
N GLY A 654 6.41 -0.37 1.42
CA GLY A 654 6.00 -1.59 0.73
C GLY A 654 6.88 -1.96 -0.48
N GLY A 655 7.71 -1.03 -0.98
CA GLY A 655 8.71 -1.25 -2.03
C GLY A 655 10.15 -1.51 -1.52
N ILE A 656 10.42 -1.33 -0.22
CA ILE A 656 11.78 -1.42 0.34
C ILE A 656 12.40 -2.80 0.14
N SER A 657 11.63 -3.87 0.30
CA SER A 657 12.14 -5.25 0.12
C SER A 657 12.63 -5.52 -1.30
N TYR A 658 12.01 -4.91 -2.32
CA TYR A 658 12.49 -5.00 -3.71
C TYR A 658 13.80 -4.24 -3.91
N GLY A 659 13.92 -3.05 -3.32
CA GLY A 659 15.16 -2.28 -3.32
C GLY A 659 16.30 -3.02 -2.62
N GLN A 660 16.06 -3.55 -1.42
CA GLN A 660 16.99 -4.42 -0.69
C GLN A 660 17.40 -5.64 -1.53
N ALA A 661 16.44 -6.30 -2.17
CA ALA A 661 16.71 -7.43 -3.06
C ALA A 661 17.62 -7.03 -4.23
N ALA A 662 17.42 -5.86 -4.81
CA ALA A 662 18.26 -5.36 -5.89
C ALA A 662 19.70 -5.09 -5.46
N VAL A 663 19.90 -4.45 -4.30
CA VAL A 663 21.25 -4.26 -3.75
C VAL A 663 21.89 -5.62 -3.42
N GLY A 664 21.14 -6.53 -2.78
CA GLY A 664 21.60 -7.87 -2.45
C GLY A 664 22.03 -8.68 -3.68
N ALA A 665 21.27 -8.62 -4.78
CA ALA A 665 21.61 -9.26 -6.04
C ALA A 665 22.98 -8.79 -6.58
N ARG A 666 23.27 -7.48 -6.48
CA ARG A 666 24.55 -6.91 -6.94
C ARG A 666 25.71 -7.25 -6.03
N LEU A 667 25.49 -7.32 -4.72
CA LEU A 667 26.49 -7.80 -3.77
C LEU A 667 26.86 -9.27 -4.04
N ALA A 668 25.86 -10.11 -4.35
CA ALA A 668 26.10 -11.50 -4.71
C ALA A 668 26.90 -11.67 -6.01
N GLU A 669 26.68 -10.82 -7.02
CA GLU A 669 27.52 -10.79 -8.23
C GLU A 669 28.98 -10.44 -7.90
N ALA A 670 29.21 -9.42 -7.07
CA ALA A 670 30.54 -8.94 -6.73
C ALA A 670 31.38 -9.95 -5.93
N GLU A 671 30.74 -10.87 -5.19
CA GLU A 671 31.45 -11.96 -4.48
C GLU A 671 31.89 -13.11 -5.40
N MET A 672 31.34 -13.19 -6.61
CA MET A 672 31.63 -14.27 -7.57
C MET A 672 32.67 -13.89 -8.63
N GLY A 673 32.95 -12.60 -8.79
CA GLY A 673 33.98 -12.06 -9.71
C GLY A 673 35.24 -11.69 -8.98
#